data_AF-A0A6G0T5A6-F1
#
_entry.id   AF-A0A6G0T5A6-F1
#
_cell.length_a   1.000
_cell.length_b   1.000
_cell.length_c   1.000
_cell.angle_alpha   90.00
_cell.angle_beta   90.00
_cell.angle_gamma   90.00
#
_symmetry.space_group_name_H-M   'P 1'
#
loop_
_entity.id
_entity.type
_entity.pdbx_description
1 polymer ?
#
loop_
_entity_poly.entity_id
_entity_poly.type
_entity_poly.pdbx_seq_one_letter_code
_entity_poly.pdbx_strand_id
1 'polypeptide(L)'
;MVLLENSDEKILIENLKKRLRKNIIYTCIGEVLISVNPYKTLSIYSDKLMLKYYNKNYVEEIPHIFATSAKVFKSLKEYQREQCILISGESGSGKTEASKKVLEFIAKATHGDHIIQMIKDKLLVANLVLEAFGNAKTCNNDNSSRFGKYMDGQPIGGNILNYLLEKSRVVKQAKNERNYHIFYQLINGADKWLAELLEIDKDVDYFYVRTEKNDNDGFENETINEDSNKYKETLNALQILEFNLEEKMDILKIVASILHLGNVKVLERDQMSKIENISAIRIVADLLGVPKNDLILALTNKTIRAHGEVIQSHLDVEMSIFAKDALAKAIYSRLFEWLVMHINKTLKTTVRKNSGRISKNKSIGILDIYGFEILEINGFEQFCINYCNEKLQKLFLDLTLKSEQEEYLSEGIEWTFVEYFDNGIICDMIEERHKGIISCLDDESLKQTDVCNNLIFLNELARRFKEHEHFSCYQTANDPLIKKTIILPTEFIIKHFAGAVTYDASNFLEKNNDFLFGNLSHIMSHSTNAIIKSIFSDCQTPNKKIPETTIKQFKKSLNRLINTLSSKEPSYIRCIKPNNYKESDNFDEEVISKQVKYMGLVEILRIRKAGFAYRGQFEIFLNRYKSLCPDTWPNWKRRYGGVAVEAVKRLIEHLQYTNEDYKIGKTKIMIKNPQTIFEIENRFQASKHTLATIIQSVWRGYMARKRYTKTRTLVIYCQRLARQRLRYRRSLQLRAFKLVTQKIVFVQKNIRRLLAVRAYNRTRNAGLTIINFIKGFLSRNDPPNAYNRRFIVYKQTKYLIELSEALPQSLIDYRWPNPPNCCVEVSALLKAMHRDWLSRVYRANLAKSPETYERLKFKLTASEIFKGKKLIYPESLKFDFNIDRAGILQKLINTNQQNSENPKTVYLYTSEVTKFDRRGYRPRVRILIITTENILIIKKSDKNQTIKDQLPLEHITNLQMTSGMDNFLLIKVSEKLEKSKGDVLLEVPYLVECVTALSKQAPGIVEFINMQENSCMKHDMKNSKNPGFIEFIPVAVSERKGEIRKGNNGNLTITG
;
A
#
# COMPACT_ATOMS: atom_id res chain seq x y z
N MET A 1 -5.55 -24.63 -21.39
CA MET A 1 -6.02 -26.03 -21.38
C MET A 1 -5.21 -26.97 -22.26
N VAL A 2 -4.74 -26.56 -23.45
CA VAL A 2 -3.89 -27.43 -24.32
C VAL A 2 -2.66 -27.99 -23.57
N LEU A 3 -2.17 -27.26 -22.58
CA LEU A 3 -1.08 -27.69 -21.72
C LEU A 3 -1.44 -28.76 -20.67
N LEU A 4 -2.67 -29.28 -20.60
CA LEU A 4 -3.03 -30.33 -19.62
C LEU A 4 -2.47 -31.71 -20.02
N GLU A 5 -2.00 -32.47 -19.02
CA GLU A 5 -1.36 -33.78 -19.21
C GLU A 5 -2.28 -34.82 -19.84
N ASN A 6 -3.55 -34.87 -19.42
CA ASN A 6 -4.57 -35.76 -19.98
C ASN A 6 -5.68 -34.94 -20.65
N SER A 7 -6.24 -35.49 -21.72
CA SER A 7 -7.40 -34.92 -22.45
C SER A 7 -8.75 -35.39 -21.90
N ASP A 8 -8.76 -35.94 -20.69
CA ASP A 8 -9.98 -36.45 -20.06
C ASP A 8 -10.90 -35.30 -19.64
N GLU A 9 -12.19 -35.54 -19.83
CA GLU A 9 -13.26 -34.60 -19.48
C GLU A 9 -13.18 -34.18 -17.99
N LYS A 10 -12.94 -35.14 -17.09
CA LYS A 10 -12.85 -34.90 -15.64
C LYS A 10 -11.78 -33.87 -15.28
N ILE A 11 -10.60 -33.95 -15.88
CA ILE A 11 -9.47 -33.06 -15.58
C ILE A 11 -9.72 -31.65 -16.10
N LEU A 12 -10.40 -31.53 -17.25
CA LEU A 12 -10.84 -30.25 -17.78
C LEU A 12 -11.83 -29.56 -16.82
N ILE A 13 -12.82 -30.30 -16.33
CA ILE A 13 -13.82 -29.79 -15.37
C ILE A 13 -13.14 -29.40 -14.05
N GLU A 14 -12.25 -30.24 -13.51
CA GLU A 14 -11.48 -29.90 -12.30
C GLU A 14 -10.66 -28.62 -12.46
N ASN A 15 -10.04 -28.41 -13.63
CA ASN A 15 -9.27 -27.21 -13.89
C ASN A 15 -10.17 -25.95 -13.90
N LEU A 16 -11.32 -26.03 -14.56
CA LEU A 16 -12.33 -24.96 -14.54
C LEU A 16 -12.80 -24.67 -13.12
N LYS A 17 -13.07 -25.71 -12.31
CA LYS A 17 -13.44 -25.60 -10.89
C LYS A 17 -12.37 -24.89 -10.06
N LYS A 18 -11.10 -25.31 -10.20
CA LYS A 18 -9.95 -24.70 -9.49
C LYS A 18 -9.76 -23.23 -9.87
N ARG A 19 -9.99 -22.87 -11.13
CA ARG A 19 -9.87 -21.48 -11.63
C ARG A 19 -11.05 -20.60 -11.18
N LEU A 20 -12.28 -21.11 -11.25
CA LEU A 20 -13.46 -20.37 -10.80
C LEU A 20 -13.37 -20.03 -9.30
N ARG A 21 -12.94 -20.98 -8.45
CA ARG A 21 -12.69 -20.75 -7.01
C ARG A 21 -11.70 -19.61 -6.73
N LYS A 22 -10.81 -19.30 -7.68
CA LYS A 22 -9.84 -18.18 -7.60
C LYS A 22 -10.34 -16.91 -8.30
N ASN A 23 -11.62 -16.84 -8.67
CA ASN A 23 -12.24 -15.78 -9.46
C ASN A 23 -11.61 -15.60 -10.87
N ILE A 24 -11.03 -16.66 -11.43
CA ILE A 24 -10.46 -16.66 -12.78
C ILE A 24 -11.43 -17.34 -13.74
N ILE A 25 -12.29 -16.55 -14.36
CA ILE A 25 -13.39 -17.03 -15.21
C ILE A 25 -12.97 -17.40 -16.64
N TYR A 26 -11.85 -16.85 -17.11
CA TYR A 26 -11.39 -16.99 -18.49
C TYR A 26 -10.28 -18.03 -18.62
N THR A 27 -10.40 -18.91 -19.62
CA THR A 27 -9.39 -19.95 -19.89
C THR A 27 -9.28 -20.24 -21.39
N CYS A 28 -8.07 -20.35 -21.95
CA CYS A 28 -7.89 -20.65 -23.37
C CYS A 28 -7.70 -22.15 -23.66
N ILE A 29 -8.34 -22.64 -24.73
CA ILE A 29 -7.96 -23.84 -25.48
C ILE A 29 -7.46 -23.37 -26.85
N GLY A 30 -6.15 -23.23 -27.02
CA GLY A 30 -5.59 -22.62 -28.22
C GLY A 30 -6.11 -21.20 -28.40
N GLU A 31 -6.83 -20.96 -29.48
CA GLU A 31 -7.46 -19.66 -29.79
C GLU A 31 -8.92 -19.54 -29.30
N VAL A 32 -9.48 -20.63 -28.78
CA VAL A 32 -10.83 -20.65 -28.21
C VAL A 32 -10.77 -20.17 -26.77
N LEU A 33 -11.56 -19.14 -26.45
CA LEU A 33 -11.68 -18.61 -25.09
C LEU A 33 -12.90 -19.21 -24.39
N ILE A 34 -12.68 -19.95 -23.30
CA ILE A 34 -13.73 -20.37 -22.38
C ILE A 34 -14.01 -19.24 -21.38
N SER A 35 -15.29 -18.94 -21.16
CA SER A 35 -15.79 -17.97 -20.19
C SER A 35 -16.81 -18.65 -19.27
N VAL A 36 -16.46 -18.89 -18.01
CA VAL A 36 -17.41 -19.43 -17.02
C VAL A 36 -18.14 -18.28 -16.33
N ASN A 37 -19.47 -18.28 -16.34
CA ASN A 37 -20.25 -17.21 -15.71
C ASN A 37 -19.99 -17.19 -14.18
N PRO A 38 -19.53 -16.07 -13.58
CA PRO A 38 -19.30 -16.02 -12.14
C PRO A 38 -20.56 -15.75 -11.29
N TYR A 39 -21.69 -15.35 -11.89
CA TYR A 39 -22.89 -14.83 -11.20
C TYR A 39 -22.63 -13.70 -10.18
N LYS A 40 -21.47 -13.04 -10.28
CA LYS A 40 -21.10 -11.86 -9.48
C LYS A 40 -20.28 -10.88 -10.30
N THR A 41 -20.31 -9.62 -9.91
CA THR A 41 -19.51 -8.58 -10.57
C THR A 41 -18.03 -8.71 -10.17
N LEU A 42 -17.16 -8.82 -11.16
CA LEU A 42 -15.71 -8.90 -10.97
C LEU A 42 -15.03 -7.61 -11.44
N SER A 43 -14.05 -7.12 -10.68
CA SER A 43 -13.28 -5.90 -11.01
C SER A 43 -12.20 -6.13 -12.08
N ILE A 44 -12.51 -6.90 -13.12
CA ILE A 44 -11.59 -7.29 -14.21
C ILE A 44 -11.79 -6.45 -15.49
N TYR A 45 -12.85 -5.65 -15.57
CA TYR A 45 -13.19 -4.83 -16.73
C TYR A 45 -12.83 -3.34 -16.56
N SER A 46 -11.67 -3.03 -15.97
CA SER A 46 -11.23 -1.63 -15.82
C SER A 46 -10.57 -1.08 -17.10
N ASP A 47 -10.66 0.23 -17.31
CA ASP A 47 -10.03 0.92 -18.45
C ASP A 47 -8.52 0.73 -18.49
N LYS A 48 -7.87 0.70 -17.30
CA LYS A 48 -6.44 0.44 -17.17
C LYS A 48 -6.07 -0.95 -17.70
N LEU A 49 -6.88 -1.96 -17.39
CA LEU A 49 -6.70 -3.33 -17.88
C LEU A 49 -6.89 -3.38 -19.40
N MET A 50 -7.90 -2.69 -19.93
CA MET A 50 -8.12 -2.62 -21.38
C MET A 50 -6.91 -2.08 -22.14
N LEU A 51 -6.35 -0.94 -21.71
CA LEU A 51 -5.15 -0.35 -22.31
C LEU A 51 -3.93 -1.27 -22.22
N LYS A 52 -3.83 -2.05 -21.14
CA LYS A 52 -2.79 -3.07 -20.98
C LYS A 52 -2.90 -4.16 -22.05
N TYR A 53 -4.11 -4.62 -22.38
CA TYR A 53 -4.34 -5.64 -23.40
C TYR A 53 -4.23 -5.10 -24.83
N TYR A 54 -4.52 -3.82 -25.07
CA TYR A 54 -4.42 -3.20 -26.40
C TYR A 54 -2.99 -3.23 -26.97
N ASN A 55 -1.97 -3.03 -26.13
CA ASN A 55 -0.56 -2.92 -26.56
C ASN A 55 0.22 -4.25 -26.53
N LYS A 56 -0.42 -5.37 -26.17
CA LYS A 56 0.26 -6.65 -25.94
C LYS A 56 -0.21 -7.74 -26.89
N ASN A 57 0.66 -8.72 -27.14
CA ASN A 57 0.31 -9.87 -27.99
C ASN A 57 -0.57 -10.88 -27.21
N TYR A 58 -1.42 -11.62 -27.92
CA TYR A 58 -2.42 -12.54 -27.35
C TYR A 58 -1.86 -13.58 -26.36
N VAL A 59 -0.62 -14.01 -26.55
CA VAL A 59 0.03 -15.08 -25.76
C VAL A 59 0.76 -14.56 -24.51
N GLU A 60 1.01 -13.24 -24.42
CA GLU A 60 1.86 -12.66 -23.38
C GLU A 60 1.15 -12.41 -22.04
N GLU A 61 -0.19 -12.39 -22.03
CA GLU A 61 -1.00 -12.04 -20.87
C GLU A 61 -2.00 -13.12 -20.48
N ILE A 62 -2.53 -13.00 -19.26
CA ILE A 62 -3.51 -13.93 -18.71
C ILE A 62 -4.74 -13.96 -19.63
N PRO A 63 -5.33 -15.14 -19.90
CA PRO A 63 -6.56 -15.29 -20.66
C PRO A 63 -7.64 -14.30 -20.21
N HIS A 64 -8.14 -13.50 -21.16
CA HIS A 64 -9.18 -12.51 -20.92
C HIS A 64 -9.91 -12.21 -22.23
N ILE A 65 -11.18 -11.79 -22.15
CA ILE A 65 -11.96 -11.42 -23.34
C ILE A 65 -11.33 -10.27 -24.14
N PHE A 66 -10.74 -9.30 -23.43
CA PHE A 66 -9.98 -8.19 -24.05
C PHE A 66 -8.75 -8.66 -24.84
N ALA A 67 -8.14 -9.79 -24.50
CA ALA A 67 -7.04 -10.34 -25.30
C ALA A 67 -7.55 -10.80 -26.68
N THR A 68 -8.69 -11.51 -26.71
CA THR A 68 -9.35 -11.91 -27.96
C THR A 68 -9.79 -10.69 -28.76
N SER A 69 -10.40 -9.69 -28.12
CA SER A 69 -10.79 -8.44 -28.79
C SER A 69 -9.60 -7.65 -29.34
N ALA A 70 -8.47 -7.61 -28.61
CA ALA A 70 -7.24 -6.98 -29.07
C ALA A 70 -6.64 -7.69 -30.27
N LYS A 71 -6.61 -9.03 -30.28
CA LYS A 71 -6.17 -9.85 -31.42
C LYS A 71 -6.98 -9.52 -32.67
N VAL A 72 -8.31 -9.56 -32.55
CA VAL A 72 -9.25 -9.27 -33.64
C VAL A 72 -9.07 -7.84 -34.16
N PHE A 73 -8.98 -6.86 -33.27
CA PHE A 73 -8.79 -5.46 -33.64
C PHE A 73 -7.45 -5.20 -34.32
N LYS A 74 -6.37 -5.79 -33.81
CA LYS A 74 -5.02 -5.71 -34.40
C LYS A 74 -4.99 -6.36 -35.79
N SER A 75 -5.64 -7.52 -35.96
CA SER A 75 -5.71 -8.19 -37.26
C SER A 75 -6.45 -7.37 -38.31
N LEU A 76 -7.56 -6.73 -37.92
CA LEU A 76 -8.28 -5.80 -38.79
C LEU A 76 -7.40 -4.60 -39.19
N LYS A 77 -6.70 -3.99 -38.22
CA LYS A 77 -5.92 -2.76 -38.43
C LYS A 77 -4.62 -3.00 -39.21
N GLU A 78 -3.85 -4.01 -38.84
CA GLU A 78 -2.52 -4.30 -39.40
C GLU A 78 -2.59 -5.21 -40.63
N TYR A 79 -3.27 -6.36 -40.52
CA TYR A 79 -3.34 -7.36 -41.59
C TYR A 79 -4.49 -7.13 -42.54
N GLN A 80 -5.38 -6.17 -42.24
CA GLN A 80 -6.37 -5.72 -43.20
C GLN A 80 -7.34 -6.86 -43.61
N ARG A 81 -7.58 -7.82 -42.68
CA ARG A 81 -8.46 -9.00 -42.81
C ARG A 81 -9.77 -8.80 -42.05
N GLU A 82 -10.89 -9.20 -42.65
CA GLU A 82 -12.19 -9.21 -41.96
C GLU A 82 -12.24 -10.29 -40.88
N GLN A 83 -12.87 -9.96 -39.75
CA GLN A 83 -12.86 -10.82 -38.57
C GLN A 83 -14.30 -11.13 -38.14
N CYS A 84 -14.52 -12.29 -37.54
CA CYS A 84 -15.76 -12.61 -36.87
C CYS A 84 -15.51 -13.26 -35.51
N ILE A 85 -16.27 -12.83 -34.50
CA ILE A 85 -16.24 -13.41 -33.15
C ILE A 85 -17.53 -14.20 -32.96
N LEU A 86 -17.41 -15.51 -32.82
CA LEU A 86 -18.54 -16.41 -32.55
C LEU A 86 -18.63 -16.68 -31.06
N ILE A 87 -19.74 -16.25 -30.46
CA ILE A 87 -20.05 -16.45 -29.05
C ILE A 87 -21.14 -17.52 -28.95
N SER A 88 -20.85 -18.59 -28.22
CA SER A 88 -21.75 -19.74 -28.07
C SER A 88 -21.75 -20.25 -26.63
N GLY A 89 -22.80 -20.96 -26.26
CA GLY A 89 -23.02 -21.48 -24.92
C GLY A 89 -24.50 -21.60 -24.60
N GLU A 90 -24.83 -22.31 -23.54
CA GLU A 90 -26.21 -22.48 -23.09
C GLU A 90 -26.89 -21.14 -22.76
N SER A 91 -28.22 -21.10 -22.71
CA SER A 91 -28.94 -19.92 -22.22
C SER A 91 -28.51 -19.59 -20.77
N GLY A 92 -28.29 -18.30 -20.47
CA GLY A 92 -27.80 -17.87 -19.15
C GLY A 92 -26.29 -18.06 -18.89
N SER A 93 -25.51 -18.58 -19.84
CA SER A 93 -24.04 -18.73 -19.71
C SER A 93 -23.24 -17.42 -19.81
N GLY A 94 -23.88 -16.28 -20.10
CA GLY A 94 -23.24 -14.97 -20.20
C GLY A 94 -22.81 -14.53 -21.60
N LYS A 95 -23.40 -15.10 -22.67
CA LYS A 95 -23.12 -14.74 -24.07
C LYS A 95 -23.32 -13.24 -24.36
N THR A 96 -24.45 -12.69 -23.92
CA THR A 96 -24.81 -11.28 -24.13
C THR A 96 -23.83 -10.33 -23.42
N GLU A 97 -23.42 -10.66 -22.19
CA GLU A 97 -22.39 -9.89 -21.48
C GLU A 97 -21.03 -10.00 -22.18
N ALA A 98 -20.63 -11.18 -22.65
CA ALA A 98 -19.40 -11.34 -23.44
C ALA A 98 -19.42 -10.46 -24.70
N SER A 99 -20.54 -10.46 -25.43
CA SER A 99 -20.77 -9.63 -26.62
C SER A 99 -20.64 -8.13 -26.31
N LYS A 100 -21.26 -7.69 -25.20
CA LYS A 100 -21.17 -6.32 -24.69
C LYS A 100 -19.73 -5.91 -24.36
N LYS A 101 -18.94 -6.79 -23.71
CA LYS A 101 -17.53 -6.51 -23.38
C LYS A 101 -16.62 -6.44 -24.59
N VAL A 102 -16.87 -7.25 -25.62
CA VAL A 102 -16.16 -7.18 -26.90
C VAL A 102 -16.44 -5.84 -27.59
N LEU A 103 -17.72 -5.44 -27.67
CA LEU A 103 -18.11 -4.14 -28.24
C LEU A 103 -17.52 -2.97 -27.47
N GLU A 104 -17.53 -3.03 -26.13
CA GLU A 104 -16.94 -2.01 -25.26
C GLU A 104 -15.43 -1.84 -25.52
N PHE A 105 -14.71 -2.96 -25.72
CA PHE A 105 -13.30 -2.94 -26.07
C PHE A 105 -13.04 -2.27 -27.42
N ILE A 106 -13.76 -2.71 -28.47
CA ILE A 106 -13.55 -2.20 -29.84
C ILE A 106 -13.82 -0.69 -29.86
N ALA A 107 -14.89 -0.23 -29.22
CA ALA A 107 -15.26 1.18 -29.19
C ALA A 107 -14.23 2.07 -28.49
N LYS A 108 -13.67 1.61 -27.36
CA LYS A 108 -12.62 2.35 -26.66
C LYS A 108 -11.29 2.29 -27.45
N ALA A 109 -10.95 1.16 -28.07
CA ALA A 109 -9.74 1.03 -28.88
C ALA A 109 -9.70 1.97 -30.10
N THR A 110 -10.86 2.38 -30.62
CA THR A 110 -11.01 3.33 -31.73
C THR A 110 -10.89 4.82 -31.35
N HIS A 111 -10.15 5.17 -30.29
CA HIS A 111 -9.96 6.55 -29.80
C HIS A 111 -9.88 7.61 -30.92
N GLY A 112 -10.79 8.60 -30.92
CA GLY A 112 -10.64 9.82 -31.74
C GLY A 112 -11.91 10.47 -32.26
N ASP A 113 -12.96 9.70 -32.57
CA ASP A 113 -14.15 10.24 -33.26
C ASP A 113 -15.40 10.21 -32.37
N HIS A 114 -15.91 11.41 -32.03
CA HIS A 114 -17.18 11.58 -31.30
C HIS A 114 -18.36 10.86 -31.99
N ILE A 115 -18.27 10.68 -33.31
CA ILE A 115 -19.23 9.93 -34.14
C ILE A 115 -19.23 8.44 -33.76
N ILE A 116 -18.06 7.83 -33.55
CA ILE A 116 -17.94 6.41 -33.20
C ILE A 116 -18.50 6.13 -31.81
N GLN A 117 -18.28 7.05 -30.87
CA GLN A 117 -18.85 6.95 -29.52
C GLN A 117 -20.39 7.03 -29.57
N MET A 118 -20.96 7.91 -30.40
CA MET A 118 -22.41 8.02 -30.57
C MET A 118 -23.02 6.75 -31.19
N ILE A 119 -22.35 6.15 -32.19
CA ILE A 119 -22.79 4.89 -32.81
C ILE A 119 -22.71 3.74 -31.81
N LYS A 120 -21.68 3.71 -30.96
CA LYS A 120 -21.56 2.74 -29.86
C LYS A 120 -22.72 2.85 -28.89
N ASP A 121 -23.06 4.06 -28.44
CA ASP A 121 -24.16 4.26 -27.49
C ASP A 121 -25.49 3.82 -28.13
N LYS A 122 -25.71 4.13 -29.42
CA LYS A 122 -26.87 3.60 -30.18
C LYS A 122 -26.86 2.07 -30.30
N LEU A 123 -25.72 1.43 -30.58
CA LEU A 123 -25.63 -0.03 -30.73
C LEU A 123 -25.83 -0.76 -29.38
N LEU A 124 -25.32 -0.20 -28.28
CA LEU A 124 -25.58 -0.72 -26.93
C LEU A 124 -27.06 -0.59 -26.55
N VAL A 125 -27.68 0.55 -26.87
CA VAL A 125 -29.11 0.81 -26.61
C VAL A 125 -30.01 -0.04 -27.51
N ALA A 126 -29.61 -0.32 -28.75
CA ALA A 126 -30.33 -1.22 -29.66
C ALA A 126 -30.57 -2.61 -29.06
N ASN A 127 -29.63 -3.12 -28.25
CA ASN A 127 -29.83 -4.40 -27.57
C ASN A 127 -31.03 -4.37 -26.62
N LEU A 128 -31.30 -3.27 -25.90
CA LEU A 128 -32.45 -3.20 -24.98
C LEU A 128 -33.79 -3.38 -25.72
N VAL A 129 -33.91 -2.79 -26.91
CA VAL A 129 -35.10 -2.97 -27.76
C VAL A 129 -35.19 -4.40 -28.29
N LEU A 130 -34.08 -4.95 -28.78
CA LEU A 130 -34.06 -6.33 -29.28
C LEU A 130 -34.30 -7.36 -28.17
N GLU A 131 -33.90 -7.09 -26.93
CA GLU A 131 -34.19 -7.92 -25.77
C GLU A 131 -35.68 -7.86 -25.40
N ALA A 132 -36.30 -6.68 -25.42
CA ALA A 132 -37.73 -6.54 -25.15
C ALA A 132 -38.60 -7.34 -26.14
N PHE A 133 -38.28 -7.27 -27.44
CA PHE A 133 -39.06 -7.94 -28.50
C PHE A 133 -38.57 -9.35 -28.87
N GLY A 134 -37.35 -9.73 -28.48
CA GLY A 134 -36.71 -10.97 -28.93
C GLY A 134 -36.34 -11.94 -27.80
N ASN A 135 -36.39 -11.50 -26.54
CA ASN A 135 -36.12 -12.35 -25.39
C ASN A 135 -37.39 -12.69 -24.60
N ALA A 136 -37.34 -13.84 -23.94
CA ALA A 136 -38.41 -14.34 -23.08
C ALA A 136 -37.82 -15.12 -21.89
N LYS A 137 -38.66 -15.32 -20.87
CA LYS A 137 -38.34 -16.21 -19.73
C LYS A 137 -38.64 -17.66 -20.13
N THR A 138 -37.64 -18.53 -20.02
CA THR A 138 -37.74 -19.98 -20.16
C THR A 138 -37.42 -20.65 -18.82
N CYS A 139 -37.63 -21.96 -18.70
CA CYS A 139 -37.33 -22.71 -17.48
C CYS A 139 -35.86 -22.56 -17.01
N ASN A 140 -34.93 -22.35 -17.96
CA ASN A 140 -33.48 -22.34 -17.68
C ASN A 140 -32.88 -20.93 -17.56
N ASN A 141 -33.57 -19.88 -18.02
CA ASN A 141 -33.09 -18.50 -18.04
C ASN A 141 -34.25 -17.47 -18.08
N ASP A 142 -34.16 -16.40 -17.29
CA ASP A 142 -35.19 -15.37 -17.22
C ASP A 142 -35.18 -14.40 -18.41
N ASN A 143 -34.03 -14.23 -19.05
CA ASN A 143 -33.82 -13.35 -20.20
C ASN A 143 -33.15 -14.13 -21.33
N SER A 144 -33.85 -15.13 -21.87
CA SER A 144 -33.34 -16.00 -22.93
C SER A 144 -33.61 -15.38 -24.30
N SER A 145 -32.56 -15.13 -25.09
CA SER A 145 -32.73 -14.73 -26.49
C SER A 145 -33.33 -15.86 -27.32
N ARG A 146 -34.47 -15.59 -27.96
CA ARG A 146 -35.21 -16.52 -28.83
C ARG A 146 -35.06 -16.16 -30.31
N PHE A 147 -33.92 -15.56 -30.64
CA PHE A 147 -33.45 -15.26 -31.98
C PHE A 147 -31.91 -15.21 -31.99
N GLY A 148 -31.31 -15.48 -33.14
CA GLY A 148 -29.88 -15.29 -33.38
C GLY A 148 -29.58 -13.87 -33.85
N LYS A 149 -28.51 -13.27 -33.35
CA LYS A 149 -28.10 -11.90 -33.67
C LYS A 149 -26.68 -11.89 -34.21
N TYR A 150 -26.51 -11.42 -35.43
CA TYR A 150 -25.21 -11.12 -36.01
C TYR A 150 -25.05 -9.61 -36.14
N MET A 151 -24.07 -9.05 -35.45
CA MET A 151 -23.74 -7.63 -35.53
C MET A 151 -22.50 -7.48 -36.39
N ASP A 152 -22.66 -6.96 -37.60
CA ASP A 152 -21.57 -6.61 -38.49
C ASP A 152 -21.19 -5.14 -38.26
N GLY A 153 -20.10 -4.90 -37.55
CA GLY A 153 -19.65 -3.57 -37.15
C GLY A 153 -18.48 -3.10 -38.00
N GLN A 154 -18.59 -1.90 -38.56
CA GLN A 154 -17.47 -1.07 -38.98
C GLN A 154 -17.13 -0.11 -37.82
N PRO A 155 -15.89 0.41 -37.74
CA PRO A 155 -15.59 1.51 -36.82
C PRO A 155 -16.54 2.70 -36.99
N ILE A 156 -17.09 2.89 -38.19
CA ILE A 156 -17.89 4.07 -38.60
C ILE A 156 -19.40 3.74 -38.67
N GLY A 157 -19.86 2.51 -38.40
CA GLY A 157 -21.28 2.14 -38.52
C GLY A 157 -21.56 0.67 -38.20
N GLY A 158 -22.83 0.28 -38.07
CA GLY A 158 -23.20 -1.10 -37.73
C GLY A 158 -24.37 -1.63 -38.54
N ASN A 159 -24.41 -2.94 -38.75
CA ASN A 159 -25.54 -3.65 -39.35
C ASN A 159 -25.87 -4.90 -38.52
N ILE A 160 -27.09 -4.95 -38.01
CA ILE A 160 -27.63 -6.06 -37.23
C ILE A 160 -28.44 -6.94 -38.17
N LEU A 161 -28.07 -8.21 -38.27
CA LEU A 161 -28.84 -9.24 -38.94
C LEU A 161 -29.47 -10.13 -37.87
N ASN A 162 -30.80 -10.23 -37.89
CA ASN A 162 -31.55 -11.16 -37.08
C ASN A 162 -31.77 -12.46 -37.84
N TYR A 163 -31.73 -13.56 -37.10
CA TYR A 163 -32.00 -14.90 -37.59
C TYR A 163 -32.96 -15.56 -36.62
N LEU A 164 -33.88 -16.39 -37.11
CA LEU A 164 -34.50 -17.44 -36.30
C LEU A 164 -35.29 -16.94 -35.09
N LEU A 165 -36.17 -15.96 -35.31
CA LEU A 165 -37.16 -15.58 -34.30
C LEU A 165 -38.14 -16.74 -34.09
N GLU A 166 -38.30 -17.18 -32.84
CA GLU A 166 -39.23 -18.24 -32.43
C GLU A 166 -40.70 -17.78 -32.52
N LYS A 167 -41.25 -17.72 -33.73
CA LYS A 167 -42.61 -17.21 -34.00
C LYS A 167 -43.70 -17.91 -33.18
N SER A 168 -43.59 -19.21 -32.95
CA SER A 168 -44.59 -20.00 -32.24
C SER A 168 -44.84 -19.51 -30.80
N ARG A 169 -43.83 -18.89 -30.16
CA ARG A 169 -43.93 -18.35 -28.80
C ARG A 169 -44.97 -17.24 -28.68
N VAL A 170 -45.27 -16.52 -29.76
CA VAL A 170 -46.26 -15.44 -29.77
C VAL A 170 -47.64 -15.95 -29.38
N VAL A 171 -48.00 -17.17 -29.81
CA VAL A 171 -49.35 -17.74 -29.64
C VAL A 171 -49.43 -18.82 -28.57
N LYS A 172 -48.32 -19.52 -28.28
CA LYS A 172 -48.29 -20.63 -27.33
C LYS A 172 -46.97 -20.69 -26.57
N GLN A 173 -47.03 -20.93 -25.26
CA GLN A 173 -45.85 -21.08 -24.39
C GLN A 173 -45.90 -22.44 -23.67
N ALA A 174 -44.73 -22.95 -23.28
CA ALA A 174 -44.64 -24.13 -22.42
C ALA A 174 -44.94 -23.79 -20.96
N LYS A 175 -45.19 -24.82 -20.13
CA LYS A 175 -45.41 -24.63 -18.68
C LYS A 175 -44.25 -23.87 -18.05
N ASN A 176 -44.55 -22.90 -17.18
CA ASN A 176 -43.58 -22.01 -16.51
C ASN A 176 -42.73 -21.10 -17.42
N GLU A 177 -43.09 -20.97 -18.71
CA GLU A 177 -42.46 -20.02 -19.62
C GLU A 177 -43.31 -18.76 -19.83
N ARG A 178 -42.66 -17.69 -20.31
CA ARG A 178 -43.34 -16.45 -20.71
C ARG A 178 -43.31 -16.26 -22.22
N ASN A 179 -44.22 -15.42 -22.69
CA ASN A 179 -44.12 -14.79 -24.01
C ASN A 179 -42.97 -13.74 -24.01
N TYR A 180 -42.77 -13.03 -25.11
CA TYR A 180 -41.76 -11.97 -25.20
C TYR A 180 -41.97 -10.87 -24.16
N HIS A 181 -40.88 -10.30 -23.63
CA HIS A 181 -40.92 -9.35 -22.52
C HIS A 181 -41.77 -8.12 -22.79
N ILE A 182 -41.82 -7.63 -24.04
CA ILE A 182 -42.58 -6.44 -24.42
C ILE A 182 -44.07 -6.53 -24.06
N PHE A 183 -44.68 -7.72 -24.11
CA PHE A 183 -46.08 -7.89 -23.73
C PHE A 183 -46.32 -7.60 -22.24
N TYR A 184 -45.46 -8.14 -21.38
CA TYR A 184 -45.53 -7.92 -19.92
C TYR A 184 -45.12 -6.49 -19.55
N GLN A 185 -44.11 -5.94 -20.21
CA GLN A 185 -43.68 -4.55 -20.06
C GLN A 185 -44.81 -3.58 -20.41
N LEU A 186 -45.57 -3.85 -21.47
CA LEU A 186 -46.72 -3.03 -21.87
C LEU A 186 -47.86 -3.10 -20.85
N ILE A 187 -48.26 -4.30 -20.43
CA ILE A 187 -49.36 -4.49 -19.46
C ILE A 187 -49.03 -3.85 -18.11
N ASN A 188 -47.81 -4.06 -17.60
CA ASN A 188 -47.41 -3.59 -16.27
C ASN A 188 -46.94 -2.13 -16.25
N GLY A 189 -46.31 -1.67 -17.33
CA GLY A 189 -45.61 -0.39 -17.41
C GLY A 189 -46.36 0.75 -18.12
N ALA A 190 -47.44 0.48 -18.86
CA ALA A 190 -48.19 1.53 -19.55
C ALA A 190 -48.79 2.55 -18.57
N ASP A 191 -48.67 3.83 -18.92
CA ASP A 191 -49.36 4.92 -18.21
C ASP A 191 -50.88 4.77 -18.36
N LYS A 192 -51.64 5.25 -17.38
CA LYS A 192 -53.11 5.10 -17.34
C LYS A 192 -53.79 5.58 -18.63
N TRP A 193 -53.37 6.74 -19.16
CA TRP A 193 -53.89 7.27 -20.43
C TRP A 193 -53.58 6.36 -21.63
N LEU A 194 -52.37 5.78 -21.67
CA LEU A 194 -51.97 4.89 -22.76
C LEU A 194 -52.70 3.55 -22.66
N ALA A 195 -52.90 3.02 -21.45
CA ALA A 195 -53.69 1.83 -21.21
C ALA A 195 -55.16 2.01 -21.66
N GLU A 196 -55.77 3.16 -21.35
CA GLU A 196 -57.11 3.53 -21.83
C GLU A 196 -57.16 3.63 -23.36
N LEU A 197 -56.14 4.23 -24.01
CA LEU A 197 -56.06 4.34 -25.47
C LEU A 197 -55.92 2.99 -26.18
N LEU A 198 -55.15 2.06 -25.58
CA LEU A 198 -54.91 0.72 -26.13
C LEU A 198 -55.99 -0.29 -25.72
N GLU A 199 -56.97 0.14 -24.92
CA GLU A 199 -57.97 -0.70 -24.26
C GLU A 199 -57.30 -1.91 -23.54
N ILE A 200 -56.17 -1.67 -22.86
CA ILE A 200 -55.44 -2.71 -22.09
C ILE A 200 -55.77 -2.58 -20.61
N ASP A 201 -56.15 -3.71 -19.99
CA ASP A 201 -56.43 -3.79 -18.56
C ASP A 201 -55.50 -4.82 -17.89
N LYS A 202 -55.04 -4.51 -16.68
CA LYS A 202 -54.21 -5.40 -15.87
C LYS A 202 -55.00 -6.58 -15.30
N ASP A 203 -56.30 -6.40 -15.12
CA ASP A 203 -57.18 -7.42 -14.53
C ASP A 203 -57.72 -8.43 -15.57
N VAL A 204 -57.49 -8.18 -16.87
CA VAL A 204 -57.92 -9.05 -17.96
C VAL A 204 -56.86 -10.10 -18.30
N ASP A 205 -57.25 -11.37 -18.24
CA ASP A 205 -56.39 -12.49 -18.65
C ASP A 205 -56.30 -12.57 -20.19
N TYR A 206 -55.20 -12.09 -20.77
CA TYR A 206 -54.91 -12.25 -22.19
C TYR A 206 -54.44 -13.67 -22.53
N PHE A 207 -55.08 -14.32 -23.50
CA PHE A 207 -54.83 -15.72 -23.87
C PHE A 207 -53.36 -16.01 -24.22
N TYR A 208 -52.70 -15.12 -24.97
CA TYR A 208 -51.29 -15.29 -25.38
C TYR A 208 -50.26 -14.98 -24.28
N VAL A 209 -50.67 -14.51 -23.11
CA VAL A 209 -49.77 -14.12 -22.00
C VAL A 209 -50.08 -14.90 -20.73
N ARG A 210 -51.20 -15.64 -20.71
CA ARG A 210 -51.69 -16.40 -19.57
C ARG A 210 -50.66 -17.41 -19.10
N THR A 211 -50.30 -17.31 -17.82
CA THR A 211 -49.58 -18.33 -17.07
C THR A 211 -50.58 -19.05 -16.17
N GLU A 212 -50.49 -20.38 -16.04
CA GLU A 212 -51.30 -21.12 -15.07
C GLU A 212 -50.96 -20.59 -13.67
N LYS A 213 -51.90 -19.87 -13.04
CA LYS A 213 -51.72 -19.30 -11.68
C LYS A 213 -51.63 -20.46 -10.69
N ASN A 214 -50.51 -20.55 -9.97
CA ASN A 214 -50.43 -21.35 -8.74
C ASN A 214 -50.75 -20.40 -7.58
N ASP A 215 -51.75 -20.74 -6.77
CA ASP A 215 -52.35 -19.90 -5.71
C ASP A 215 -51.42 -19.52 -4.53
N ASN A 216 -50.10 -19.75 -4.62
CA ASN A 216 -49.14 -19.44 -3.55
C ASN A 216 -47.86 -18.82 -4.13
N ASP A 217 -47.74 -17.50 -4.20
CA ASP A 217 -46.45 -16.83 -3.95
C ASP A 217 -46.52 -15.29 -3.87
N GLY A 218 -45.89 -14.73 -2.83
CA GLY A 218 -45.62 -13.29 -2.71
C GLY A 218 -44.54 -12.74 -3.68
N PHE A 219 -44.03 -13.59 -4.59
CA PHE A 219 -43.00 -13.26 -5.59
C PHE A 219 -43.50 -12.45 -6.80
N GLU A 220 -44.81 -12.39 -7.05
CA GLU A 220 -45.37 -11.70 -8.24
C GLU A 220 -45.14 -10.17 -8.20
N ASN A 221 -45.20 -9.56 -7.02
CA ASN A 221 -45.08 -8.10 -6.85
C ASN A 221 -43.69 -7.54 -7.22
N GLU A 222 -42.62 -8.32 -7.00
CA GLU A 222 -41.26 -7.90 -7.40
C GLU A 222 -41.09 -7.95 -8.92
N THR A 223 -41.61 -9.01 -9.58
CA THR A 223 -41.54 -9.14 -11.05
C THR A 223 -42.33 -8.07 -11.80
N ILE A 224 -43.49 -7.64 -11.26
CA ILE A 224 -44.30 -6.56 -11.85
C ILE A 224 -43.54 -5.23 -11.83
N ASN A 225 -42.87 -4.92 -10.71
CA ASN A 225 -42.05 -3.71 -10.57
C ASN A 225 -40.83 -3.73 -11.51
N GLU A 226 -40.19 -4.88 -11.71
CA GLU A 226 -39.10 -5.01 -12.68
C GLU A 226 -39.56 -4.76 -14.12
N ASP A 227 -40.66 -5.36 -14.55
CA ASP A 227 -41.16 -5.20 -15.92
C ASP A 227 -41.62 -3.75 -16.18
N SER A 228 -42.16 -3.05 -15.18
CA SER A 228 -42.49 -1.62 -15.26
C SER A 228 -41.24 -0.74 -15.43
N ASN A 229 -40.15 -1.02 -14.71
CA ASN A 229 -38.89 -0.30 -14.88
C ASN A 229 -38.26 -0.57 -16.25
N LYS A 230 -38.24 -1.83 -16.69
CA LYS A 230 -37.73 -2.22 -18.01
C LYS A 230 -38.53 -1.56 -19.14
N TYR A 231 -39.85 -1.40 -18.99
CA TYR A 231 -40.67 -0.67 -19.97
C TYR A 231 -40.17 0.78 -20.17
N LYS A 232 -39.87 1.50 -19.08
CA LYS A 232 -39.31 2.86 -19.15
C LYS A 232 -37.95 2.89 -19.85
N GLU A 233 -37.09 1.91 -19.59
CA GLU A 233 -35.81 1.75 -20.27
C GLU A 233 -35.98 1.50 -21.77
N THR A 234 -36.92 0.64 -22.17
CA THR A 234 -37.24 0.35 -23.57
C THR A 234 -37.80 1.59 -24.30
N LEU A 235 -38.67 2.38 -23.66
CA LEU A 235 -39.17 3.62 -24.25
C LEU A 235 -38.08 4.68 -24.43
N ASN A 236 -37.18 4.83 -23.45
CA ASN A 236 -36.02 5.70 -23.55
C ASN A 236 -35.07 5.20 -24.65
N ALA A 237 -34.88 3.88 -24.78
CA ALA A 237 -34.08 3.28 -25.84
C ALA A 237 -34.64 3.61 -27.24
N LEU A 238 -35.95 3.49 -27.44
CA LEU A 238 -36.62 3.91 -28.68
C LEU A 238 -36.41 5.41 -28.96
N GLN A 239 -36.32 6.26 -27.93
CA GLN A 239 -36.02 7.68 -28.12
C GLN A 239 -34.59 7.93 -28.62
N ILE A 240 -33.61 7.26 -28.02
CA ILE A 240 -32.19 7.39 -28.40
C ILE A 240 -31.93 6.84 -29.82
N LEU A 241 -32.71 5.83 -30.23
CA LEU A 241 -32.68 5.24 -31.56
C LEU A 241 -33.51 6.02 -32.59
N GLU A 242 -33.86 7.27 -32.30
CA GLU A 242 -34.49 8.20 -33.26
C GLU A 242 -35.84 7.70 -33.82
N PHE A 243 -36.61 6.91 -33.04
CA PHE A 243 -38.00 6.62 -33.39
C PHE A 243 -38.89 7.82 -33.10
N ASN A 244 -39.75 8.16 -34.06
CA ASN A 244 -40.72 9.24 -33.90
C ASN A 244 -41.83 8.87 -32.90
N LEU A 245 -42.52 9.87 -32.34
CA LEU A 245 -43.62 9.63 -31.41
C LEU A 245 -44.76 8.82 -32.05
N GLU A 246 -45.08 9.09 -33.31
CA GLU A 246 -46.07 8.33 -34.08
C GLU A 246 -45.65 6.86 -34.26
N GLU A 247 -44.39 6.62 -34.65
CA GLU A 247 -43.86 5.26 -34.83
C GLU A 247 -43.88 4.48 -33.51
N LYS A 248 -43.51 5.12 -32.38
CA LYS A 248 -43.61 4.51 -31.06
C LYS A 248 -45.04 4.11 -30.74
N MET A 249 -46.01 5.00 -30.96
CA MET A 249 -47.42 4.69 -30.73
C MET A 249 -47.90 3.56 -31.63
N ASP A 250 -47.52 3.56 -32.90
CA ASP A 250 -47.91 2.51 -33.85
C ASP A 250 -47.33 1.14 -33.47
N ILE A 251 -46.07 1.09 -33.00
CA ILE A 251 -45.47 -0.15 -32.46
C ILE A 251 -46.31 -0.68 -31.28
N LEU A 252 -46.65 0.19 -30.33
CA LEU A 252 -47.41 -0.20 -29.13
C LEU A 252 -48.85 -0.64 -29.48
N LYS A 253 -49.50 0.04 -30.44
CA LYS A 253 -50.81 -0.38 -30.98
C LYS A 253 -50.74 -1.77 -31.63
N ILE A 254 -49.68 -2.05 -32.37
CA ILE A 254 -49.49 -3.37 -32.98
C ILE A 254 -49.33 -4.45 -31.90
N VAL A 255 -48.49 -4.21 -30.88
CA VAL A 255 -48.33 -5.16 -29.75
C VAL A 255 -49.65 -5.38 -29.01
N ALA A 256 -50.40 -4.31 -28.71
CA ALA A 256 -51.72 -4.36 -28.10
C ALA A 256 -52.73 -5.15 -28.96
N SER A 257 -52.70 -4.94 -30.29
CA SER A 257 -53.59 -5.65 -31.21
C SER A 257 -53.37 -7.17 -31.19
N ILE A 258 -52.12 -7.63 -31.02
CA ILE A 258 -51.80 -9.06 -30.93
C ILE A 258 -52.37 -9.66 -29.63
N LEU A 259 -52.30 -8.93 -28.51
CA LEU A 259 -52.89 -9.36 -27.24
C LEU A 259 -54.41 -9.56 -27.36
N HIS A 260 -55.09 -8.56 -27.93
CA HIS A 260 -56.54 -8.62 -28.16
C HIS A 260 -56.95 -9.68 -29.19
N LEU A 261 -56.12 -9.90 -30.22
CA LEU A 261 -56.35 -10.93 -31.22
C LEU A 261 -56.35 -12.34 -30.59
N GLY A 262 -55.52 -12.58 -29.57
CA GLY A 262 -55.53 -13.84 -28.83
C GLY A 262 -56.87 -14.16 -28.18
N ASN A 263 -57.57 -13.14 -27.68
CA ASN A 263 -58.86 -13.26 -26.98
C ASN A 263 -60.07 -13.44 -27.93
N VAL A 264 -59.86 -13.40 -29.25
CA VAL A 264 -60.91 -13.68 -30.23
C VAL A 264 -61.22 -15.18 -30.22
N LYS A 265 -62.45 -15.51 -29.82
CA LYS A 265 -63.01 -16.88 -29.83
C LYS A 265 -63.79 -17.14 -31.12
N VAL A 266 -63.54 -18.30 -31.71
CA VAL A 266 -64.23 -18.80 -32.90
C VAL A 266 -65.10 -19.97 -32.48
N LEU A 267 -66.37 -19.95 -32.88
CA LEU A 267 -67.34 -21.01 -32.64
C LEU A 267 -67.83 -21.60 -33.96
N GLU A 268 -68.26 -22.86 -33.92
CA GLU A 268 -68.94 -23.49 -35.03
C GLU A 268 -70.44 -23.12 -35.01
N ARG A 269 -70.94 -22.58 -36.12
CA ARG A 269 -72.38 -22.41 -36.36
C ARG A 269 -72.68 -22.71 -37.82
N ASP A 270 -73.61 -23.62 -38.08
CA ASP A 270 -74.05 -23.99 -39.43
C ASP A 270 -72.92 -24.58 -40.32
N GLN A 271 -72.03 -25.40 -39.76
CA GLN A 271 -70.83 -25.93 -40.45
C GLN A 271 -69.88 -24.83 -40.97
N MET A 272 -69.98 -23.61 -40.43
CA MET A 272 -69.12 -22.49 -40.75
C MET A 272 -68.50 -21.91 -39.47
N SER A 273 -67.27 -21.40 -39.57
CA SER A 273 -66.66 -20.63 -38.48
C SER A 273 -67.31 -19.25 -38.34
N LYS A 274 -67.75 -18.90 -37.13
CA LYS A 274 -68.20 -17.54 -36.77
C LYS A 274 -67.47 -17.04 -35.53
N ILE A 275 -67.14 -15.75 -35.52
CA ILE A 275 -66.49 -15.09 -34.38
C ILE A 275 -67.53 -14.75 -33.31
N GLU A 276 -67.32 -15.19 -32.07
CA GLU A 276 -68.22 -14.95 -30.94
C GLU A 276 -68.05 -13.52 -30.39
N ASN A 277 -66.81 -13.13 -30.10
CA ASN A 277 -66.52 -11.92 -29.37
C ASN A 277 -66.29 -10.71 -30.30
N ILE A 278 -67.38 -10.03 -30.63
CA ILE A 278 -67.39 -8.88 -31.56
C ILE A 278 -66.70 -7.64 -30.96
N SER A 279 -66.58 -7.53 -29.62
CA SER A 279 -65.88 -6.42 -28.98
C SER A 279 -64.37 -6.53 -29.15
N ALA A 280 -63.79 -7.72 -28.91
CA ALA A 280 -62.36 -7.95 -29.08
C ALA A 280 -61.91 -7.69 -30.54
N ILE A 281 -62.68 -8.15 -31.53
CA ILE A 281 -62.33 -7.92 -32.95
C ILE A 281 -62.47 -6.45 -33.35
N ARG A 282 -63.37 -5.68 -32.72
CA ARG A 282 -63.48 -4.23 -32.93
C ARG A 282 -62.19 -3.55 -32.49
N ILE A 283 -61.70 -3.85 -31.29
CA ILE A 283 -60.46 -3.28 -30.74
C ILE A 283 -59.27 -3.61 -31.66
N VAL A 284 -59.16 -4.87 -32.10
CA VAL A 284 -58.11 -5.29 -33.03
C VAL A 284 -58.17 -4.51 -34.35
N ALA A 285 -59.37 -4.36 -34.91
CA ALA A 285 -59.58 -3.63 -36.16
C ALA A 285 -59.20 -2.14 -36.02
N ASP A 286 -59.59 -1.51 -34.92
CA ASP A 286 -59.28 -0.10 -34.61
C ASP A 286 -57.76 0.10 -34.42
N LEU A 287 -57.09 -0.79 -33.68
CA LEU A 287 -55.63 -0.71 -33.41
C LEU A 287 -54.78 -1.01 -34.65
N LEU A 288 -55.18 -1.99 -35.47
CA LEU A 288 -54.52 -2.31 -36.74
C LEU A 288 -54.89 -1.35 -37.86
N GLY A 289 -55.91 -0.51 -37.70
CA GLY A 289 -56.35 0.45 -38.72
C GLY A 289 -56.96 -0.23 -39.95
N VAL A 290 -57.74 -1.30 -39.75
CA VAL A 290 -58.41 -2.06 -40.82
C VAL A 290 -59.92 -2.11 -40.61
N PRO A 291 -60.74 -2.20 -41.67
CA PRO A 291 -62.19 -2.33 -41.50
C PRO A 291 -62.56 -3.64 -40.79
N LYS A 292 -63.38 -3.52 -39.73
CA LYS A 292 -63.82 -4.66 -38.90
C LYS A 292 -64.48 -5.79 -39.70
N ASN A 293 -65.39 -5.45 -40.63
CA ASN A 293 -66.13 -6.45 -41.40
C ASN A 293 -65.21 -7.26 -42.31
N ASP A 294 -64.21 -6.60 -42.90
CA ASP A 294 -63.23 -7.25 -43.78
C ASP A 294 -62.33 -8.19 -42.97
N LEU A 295 -61.93 -7.77 -41.76
CA LEU A 295 -61.14 -8.62 -40.86
C LEU A 295 -61.90 -9.88 -40.43
N ILE A 296 -63.19 -9.75 -40.11
CA ILE A 296 -64.05 -10.89 -39.79
C ILE A 296 -64.13 -11.85 -40.99
N LEU A 297 -64.44 -11.32 -42.18
CA LEU A 297 -64.53 -12.12 -43.40
C LEU A 297 -63.23 -12.84 -43.74
N ALA A 298 -62.07 -12.22 -43.50
CA ALA A 298 -60.79 -12.85 -43.80
C ALA A 298 -60.34 -13.89 -42.78
N LEU A 299 -60.85 -13.85 -41.55
CA LEU A 299 -60.62 -14.88 -40.55
C LEU A 299 -61.56 -16.09 -40.72
N THR A 300 -62.73 -15.89 -41.32
CA THR A 300 -63.72 -16.96 -41.53
C THR A 300 -63.68 -17.57 -42.94
N ASN A 301 -63.17 -16.84 -43.94
CA ASN A 301 -63.12 -17.29 -45.33
C ASN A 301 -61.68 -17.31 -45.86
N LYS A 302 -61.42 -18.16 -46.86
CA LYS A 302 -60.18 -18.22 -47.64
C LYS A 302 -60.48 -17.87 -49.09
N THR A 303 -59.67 -17.01 -49.68
CA THR A 303 -59.70 -16.75 -51.13
C THR A 303 -58.75 -17.68 -51.86
N ILE A 304 -59.27 -18.49 -52.78
CA ILE A 304 -58.49 -19.35 -53.67
C ILE A 304 -58.54 -18.72 -55.07
N ARG A 305 -57.37 -18.42 -55.65
CA ARG A 305 -57.28 -17.96 -57.04
C ARG A 305 -56.94 -19.16 -57.92
N ALA A 306 -57.91 -19.63 -58.70
CA ALA A 306 -57.72 -20.69 -59.69
C ALA A 306 -58.07 -20.13 -61.07
N HIS A 307 -57.18 -20.27 -62.06
CA HIS A 307 -57.43 -19.92 -63.47
C HIS A 307 -57.99 -18.49 -63.72
N GLY A 308 -57.62 -17.51 -62.90
CA GLY A 308 -58.04 -16.11 -63.05
C GLY A 308 -59.29 -15.72 -62.28
N GLU A 309 -60.04 -16.67 -61.71
CA GLU A 309 -61.20 -16.42 -60.86
C GLU A 309 -60.82 -16.44 -59.36
N VAL A 310 -61.43 -15.54 -58.57
CA VAL A 310 -61.23 -15.45 -57.11
C VAL A 310 -62.43 -16.09 -56.42
N ILE A 311 -62.29 -17.34 -55.99
CA ILE A 311 -63.35 -18.08 -55.28
C ILE A 311 -63.13 -17.92 -53.77
N GLN A 312 -64.19 -17.60 -53.01
CA GLN A 312 -64.17 -17.57 -51.55
C GLN A 312 -64.76 -18.86 -50.99
N SER A 313 -63.99 -19.60 -50.21
CA SER A 313 -64.43 -20.80 -49.47
C SER A 313 -64.46 -20.50 -47.97
N HIS A 314 -65.44 -21.04 -47.24
CA HIS A 314 -65.48 -20.93 -45.78
C HIS A 314 -64.39 -21.79 -45.13
N LEU A 315 -63.91 -21.35 -43.95
CA LEU A 315 -62.94 -22.07 -43.13
C LEU A 315 -63.66 -22.79 -41.99
N ASP A 316 -63.16 -23.97 -41.65
CA ASP A 316 -63.53 -24.68 -40.42
C ASP A 316 -63.00 -23.95 -39.18
N VAL A 317 -63.51 -24.30 -38.00
CA VAL A 317 -63.11 -23.67 -36.73
C VAL A 317 -61.61 -23.79 -36.50
N GLU A 318 -61.04 -24.99 -36.67
CA GLU A 318 -59.60 -25.22 -36.49
C GLU A 318 -58.76 -24.40 -37.47
N MET A 319 -59.17 -24.34 -38.73
CA MET A 319 -58.49 -23.55 -39.76
C MET A 319 -58.63 -22.04 -39.53
N SER A 320 -59.73 -21.58 -38.94
CA SER A 320 -59.94 -20.18 -38.56
C SER A 320 -59.09 -19.78 -37.34
N ILE A 321 -58.94 -20.68 -36.35
CA ILE A 321 -57.99 -20.50 -35.24
C ILE A 321 -56.55 -20.47 -35.77
N PHE A 322 -56.21 -21.38 -36.69
CA PHE A 322 -54.92 -21.36 -37.38
C PHE A 322 -54.70 -20.04 -38.13
N ALA A 323 -55.72 -19.53 -38.84
CA ALA A 323 -55.67 -18.24 -39.55
C ALA A 323 -55.35 -17.07 -38.60
N LYS A 324 -56.03 -17.04 -37.44
CA LYS A 324 -55.85 -16.05 -36.38
C LYS A 324 -54.44 -16.09 -35.82
N ASP A 325 -53.95 -17.28 -35.48
CA ASP A 325 -52.62 -17.48 -34.90
C ASP A 325 -51.52 -17.19 -35.92
N ALA A 326 -51.71 -17.60 -37.18
CA ALA A 326 -50.82 -17.28 -38.30
C ALA A 326 -50.72 -15.77 -38.53
N LEU A 327 -51.84 -15.04 -38.43
CA LEU A 327 -51.84 -13.58 -38.51
C LEU A 327 -51.04 -12.95 -37.36
N ALA A 328 -51.29 -13.37 -36.13
CA ALA A 328 -50.55 -12.88 -34.95
C ALA A 328 -49.03 -13.09 -35.09
N LYS A 329 -48.63 -14.31 -35.48
CA LYS A 329 -47.23 -14.67 -35.73
C LYS A 329 -46.61 -13.82 -36.85
N ALA A 330 -47.32 -13.64 -37.96
CA ALA A 330 -46.82 -12.88 -39.11
C ALA A 330 -46.66 -11.38 -38.81
N ILE A 331 -47.63 -10.78 -38.11
CA ILE A 331 -47.54 -9.37 -37.69
C ILE A 331 -46.34 -9.19 -36.77
N TYR A 332 -46.20 -10.04 -35.75
CA TYR A 332 -45.09 -9.92 -34.79
C TYR A 332 -43.72 -10.13 -35.45
N SER A 333 -43.58 -11.18 -36.27
CA SER A 333 -42.29 -11.49 -36.89
C SER A 333 -41.82 -10.39 -37.82
N ARG A 334 -42.74 -9.82 -38.61
CA ARG A 334 -42.39 -8.74 -39.53
C ARG A 334 -42.24 -7.39 -38.82
N LEU A 335 -42.95 -7.14 -37.72
CA LEU A 335 -42.69 -5.99 -36.84
C LEU A 335 -41.26 -6.05 -36.31
N PHE A 336 -40.82 -7.22 -35.86
CA PHE A 336 -39.46 -7.41 -35.40
C PHE A 336 -38.41 -7.17 -36.50
N GLU A 337 -38.65 -7.68 -37.71
CA GLU A 337 -37.79 -7.39 -38.87
C GLU A 337 -37.76 -5.88 -39.21
N TRP A 338 -38.90 -5.21 -39.15
CA TRP A 338 -39.02 -3.77 -39.38
C TRP A 338 -38.25 -2.97 -38.32
N LEU A 339 -38.34 -3.34 -37.03
CA LEU A 339 -37.56 -2.73 -35.95
C LEU A 339 -36.05 -2.86 -36.21
N VAL A 340 -35.59 -4.04 -36.61
CA VAL A 340 -34.18 -4.28 -36.97
C VAL A 340 -33.78 -3.43 -38.19
N MET A 341 -34.63 -3.31 -39.20
CA MET A 341 -34.39 -2.45 -40.36
C MET A 341 -34.29 -0.97 -39.97
N HIS A 342 -35.16 -0.49 -39.08
CA HIS A 342 -35.15 0.88 -38.60
C HIS A 342 -33.88 1.16 -37.78
N ILE A 343 -33.53 0.29 -36.85
CA ILE A 343 -32.26 0.36 -36.11
C ILE A 343 -31.08 0.41 -37.07
N ASN A 344 -31.03 -0.46 -38.09
CA ASN A 344 -29.98 -0.45 -39.09
C ASN A 344 -29.92 0.84 -39.92
N LYS A 345 -31.05 1.50 -40.16
CA LYS A 345 -31.09 2.82 -40.82
C LYS A 345 -30.40 3.88 -39.96
N THR A 346 -30.62 3.86 -38.65
CA THR A 346 -30.02 4.80 -37.69
C THR A 346 -28.51 4.54 -37.48
N LEU A 347 -28.08 3.28 -37.61
CA LEU A 347 -26.67 2.87 -37.48
C LEU A 347 -25.84 3.08 -38.75
N LYS A 348 -26.47 3.28 -39.92
CA LYS A 348 -25.80 3.59 -41.18
C LYS A 348 -25.48 5.09 -41.24
N THR A 349 -24.22 5.46 -41.05
CA THR A 349 -23.80 6.85 -41.21
C THR A 349 -23.92 7.37 -42.64
N THR A 350 -24.44 8.58 -42.79
CA THR A 350 -24.40 9.42 -43.98
C THR A 350 -23.03 10.09 -44.19
N VAL A 351 -21.91 9.38 -44.03
CA VAL A 351 -20.62 9.92 -44.46
C VAL A 351 -20.61 9.90 -45.98
N ARG A 352 -20.94 11.06 -46.57
CA ARG A 352 -20.80 11.31 -48.01
C ARG A 352 -19.38 10.92 -48.44
N LYS A 353 -19.31 10.03 -49.42
CA LYS A 353 -18.10 9.61 -50.14
C LYS A 353 -17.48 10.82 -50.86
N ASN A 354 -16.77 11.69 -50.14
CA ASN A 354 -16.06 12.82 -50.76
C ASN A 354 -14.61 12.49 -51.17
N SER A 355 -14.23 11.21 -51.18
CA SER A 355 -12.94 10.77 -51.72
C SER A 355 -13.13 9.50 -52.54
N GLY A 356 -12.85 9.57 -53.85
CA GLY A 356 -13.05 8.54 -54.87
C GLY A 356 -12.24 7.24 -54.71
N ARG A 357 -11.91 6.82 -53.49
CA ARG A 357 -11.40 5.47 -53.20
C ARG A 357 -12.50 4.67 -52.53
N ILE A 358 -13.12 3.76 -53.28
CA ILE A 358 -13.96 2.68 -52.76
C ILE A 358 -13.03 1.72 -52.02
N SER A 359 -12.62 2.06 -50.80
CA SER A 359 -12.09 1.06 -49.89
C SER A 359 -13.26 0.13 -49.58
N LYS A 360 -13.12 -1.18 -49.84
CA LYS A 360 -14.04 -2.17 -49.28
C LYS A 360 -13.95 -2.02 -47.77
N ASN A 361 -14.97 -1.43 -47.15
CA ASN A 361 -15.00 -1.20 -45.71
C ASN A 361 -14.97 -2.56 -45.01
N LYS A 362 -13.90 -2.81 -44.25
CA LYS A 362 -13.70 -4.06 -43.51
C LYS A 362 -14.46 -4.02 -42.21
N SER A 363 -15.02 -5.16 -41.83
CA SER A 363 -15.89 -5.25 -40.66
C SER A 363 -15.43 -6.32 -39.67
N ILE A 364 -15.85 -6.11 -38.41
CA ILE A 364 -15.80 -7.11 -37.34
C ILE A 364 -17.24 -7.57 -37.13
N GLY A 365 -17.50 -8.84 -37.43
CA GLY A 365 -18.75 -9.49 -37.11
C GLY A 365 -18.75 -10.04 -35.70
N ILE A 366 -19.82 -9.86 -34.94
CA ILE A 366 -20.05 -10.53 -33.65
C ILE A 366 -21.33 -11.35 -33.78
N LEU A 367 -21.20 -12.66 -33.68
CA LEU A 367 -22.31 -13.60 -33.74
C LEU A 367 -22.68 -14.03 -32.32
N ASP A 368 -23.89 -13.69 -31.90
CA ASP A 368 -24.53 -14.16 -30.67
C ASP A 368 -25.71 -15.06 -31.06
N ILE A 369 -25.52 -16.37 -30.87
CA ILE A 369 -26.48 -17.41 -31.27
C ILE A 369 -26.93 -18.18 -30.03
N TYR A 370 -28.12 -18.76 -30.13
CA TYR A 370 -28.58 -19.74 -29.16
C TYR A 370 -27.64 -20.94 -29.11
N GLY A 371 -27.50 -21.53 -27.92
CA GLY A 371 -26.73 -22.76 -27.73
C GLY A 371 -27.50 -23.97 -28.22
N PHE A 372 -26.86 -25.13 -28.15
CA PHE A 372 -27.54 -26.42 -28.32
C PHE A 372 -28.59 -26.59 -27.22
N GLU A 373 -29.83 -26.97 -27.56
CA GLU A 373 -30.94 -27.11 -26.61
C GLU A 373 -31.44 -28.56 -26.57
N ILE A 374 -31.50 -29.12 -25.36
CA ILE A 374 -32.11 -30.42 -25.08
C ILE A 374 -33.08 -30.22 -23.91
N LEU A 375 -34.37 -30.23 -24.23
CA LEU A 375 -35.47 -30.12 -23.28
C LEU A 375 -36.10 -31.50 -23.04
N GLU A 376 -37.02 -31.58 -22.09
CA GLU A 376 -37.83 -32.79 -21.86
C GLU A 376 -38.67 -33.14 -23.09
N ILE A 377 -39.23 -32.13 -23.76
CA ILE A 377 -39.99 -32.27 -25.01
C ILE A 377 -39.34 -31.37 -26.06
N ASN A 378 -38.71 -31.98 -27.08
CA ASN A 378 -38.06 -31.25 -28.17
C ASN A 378 -38.96 -31.22 -29.41
N GLY A 379 -39.31 -30.02 -29.88
CA GLY A 379 -40.14 -29.82 -31.07
C GLY A 379 -39.34 -29.40 -32.30
N PHE A 380 -40.08 -28.89 -33.30
CA PHE A 380 -39.53 -28.35 -34.55
C PHE A 380 -38.53 -27.21 -34.34
N GLU A 381 -38.75 -26.38 -33.32
CA GLU A 381 -37.89 -25.25 -32.97
C GLU A 381 -36.52 -25.73 -32.47
N GLN A 382 -36.50 -26.70 -31.55
CA GLN A 382 -35.26 -27.33 -31.07
C GLN A 382 -34.52 -28.03 -32.21
N PHE A 383 -35.25 -28.70 -33.12
CA PHE A 383 -34.65 -29.29 -34.32
C PHE A 383 -33.93 -28.24 -35.18
N CYS A 384 -34.55 -27.08 -35.41
CA CYS A 384 -33.93 -25.98 -36.17
C CYS A 384 -32.72 -25.40 -35.44
N ILE A 385 -32.81 -25.21 -34.11
CA ILE A 385 -31.73 -24.71 -33.26
C ILE A 385 -30.52 -25.66 -33.28
N ASN A 386 -30.76 -26.96 -33.13
CA ASN A 386 -29.71 -27.98 -33.08
C ASN A 386 -29.08 -28.18 -34.47
N TYR A 387 -29.86 -28.13 -35.55
CA TYR A 387 -29.31 -28.10 -36.92
C TYR A 387 -28.41 -26.88 -37.18
N CYS A 388 -28.78 -25.69 -36.69
CA CYS A 388 -27.92 -24.51 -36.77
C CYS A 388 -26.57 -24.73 -36.08
N ASN A 389 -26.61 -25.27 -34.85
CA ASN A 389 -25.41 -25.55 -34.06
C ASN A 389 -24.53 -26.63 -34.71
N GLU A 390 -25.12 -27.67 -35.27
CA GLU A 390 -24.42 -28.73 -36.02
C GLU A 390 -23.64 -28.13 -37.21
N LYS A 391 -24.29 -27.25 -37.98
CA LYS A 391 -23.68 -26.55 -39.12
C LYS A 391 -22.54 -25.62 -38.72
N LEU A 392 -22.71 -24.87 -37.64
CA LEU A 392 -21.68 -23.98 -37.13
C LEU A 392 -20.49 -24.75 -36.53
N GLN A 393 -20.75 -25.91 -35.93
CA GLN A 393 -19.70 -26.80 -35.44
C GLN A 393 -18.91 -27.42 -36.59
N LYS A 394 -19.57 -27.82 -37.70
CA LYS A 394 -18.90 -28.26 -38.93
C LYS A 394 -17.95 -27.18 -39.46
N LEU A 395 -18.47 -25.97 -39.64
CA LEU A 395 -17.67 -24.82 -40.09
C LEU A 395 -16.50 -24.54 -39.13
N PHE A 396 -16.72 -24.65 -37.83
CA PHE A 396 -15.68 -24.47 -36.81
C PHE A 396 -14.54 -25.49 -36.98
N LEU A 397 -14.88 -26.78 -37.16
CA LEU A 397 -13.90 -27.85 -37.30
C LEU A 397 -13.10 -27.66 -38.59
N ASP A 398 -13.79 -27.42 -39.71
CA ASP A 398 -13.18 -27.19 -41.03
C ASP A 398 -12.18 -26.02 -40.99
N LEU A 399 -12.60 -24.86 -40.44
CA LEU A 399 -11.74 -23.68 -40.35
C LEU A 399 -10.57 -23.86 -39.38
N THR A 400 -10.80 -24.55 -38.25
CA THR A 400 -9.74 -24.80 -37.26
C THR A 400 -8.67 -25.72 -37.83
N LEU A 401 -9.07 -26.81 -38.48
CA LEU A 401 -8.15 -27.76 -39.10
C LEU A 401 -7.39 -27.12 -40.26
N LYS A 402 -8.09 -26.38 -41.13
CA LYS A 402 -7.46 -25.66 -42.24
C LYS A 402 -6.44 -24.63 -41.75
N SER A 403 -6.77 -23.86 -40.72
CA SER A 403 -5.85 -22.89 -40.12
C SER A 403 -4.60 -23.55 -39.52
N GLU A 404 -4.75 -24.71 -38.87
CA GLU A 404 -3.63 -25.48 -38.32
C GLU A 404 -2.73 -26.04 -39.43
N GLN A 405 -3.32 -26.57 -40.50
CA GLN A 405 -2.60 -27.06 -41.67
C GLN A 405 -1.81 -25.93 -42.36
N GLU A 406 -2.44 -24.77 -42.59
CA GLU A 406 -1.79 -23.61 -43.18
C GLU A 406 -0.60 -23.12 -42.33
N GLU A 407 -0.73 -23.12 -40.99
CA GLU A 407 0.37 -22.74 -40.10
C GLU A 407 1.55 -23.71 -40.22
N TYR A 408 1.31 -25.02 -40.26
CA TYR A 408 2.39 -26.02 -40.35
C TYR A 408 3.08 -25.97 -41.71
N LEU A 409 2.31 -25.83 -42.80
CA LEU A 409 2.84 -25.65 -44.14
C LEU A 409 3.68 -24.36 -44.25
N SER A 410 3.22 -23.26 -43.64
CA SER A 410 3.97 -22.00 -43.64
C SER A 410 5.34 -22.12 -42.95
N GLU A 411 5.38 -22.88 -41.84
CA GLU A 411 6.58 -23.13 -41.04
C GLU A 411 7.44 -24.28 -41.58
N GLY A 412 6.99 -25.00 -42.62
CA GLY A 412 7.71 -26.11 -43.24
C GLY A 412 7.71 -27.40 -42.40
N ILE A 413 6.66 -27.63 -41.61
CA ILE A 413 6.51 -28.80 -40.75
C ILE A 413 5.51 -29.77 -41.39
N GLU A 414 5.86 -31.06 -41.39
CA GLU A 414 4.97 -32.13 -41.87
C GLU A 414 3.69 -32.23 -41.04
N TRP A 415 2.55 -32.24 -41.73
CA TRP A 415 1.23 -32.45 -41.14
C TRP A 415 1.00 -33.92 -40.82
N THR A 416 0.66 -34.21 -39.57
CA THR A 416 0.18 -35.52 -39.11
C THR A 416 -1.34 -35.54 -39.08
N PHE A 417 -1.95 -36.53 -39.72
CA PHE A 417 -3.40 -36.68 -39.67
C PHE A 417 -3.87 -36.88 -38.23
N VAL A 418 -4.90 -36.11 -37.84
CA VAL A 418 -5.53 -36.21 -36.53
C VAL A 418 -6.92 -36.79 -36.74
N GLU A 419 -7.21 -37.93 -36.11
CA GLU A 419 -8.55 -38.48 -36.12
C GLU A 419 -9.48 -37.58 -35.30
N TYR A 420 -10.56 -37.12 -35.93
CA TYR A 420 -11.63 -36.37 -35.29
C TYR A 420 -12.98 -36.83 -35.82
N PHE A 421 -14.04 -36.57 -35.06
CA PHE A 421 -15.41 -36.88 -35.48
C PHE A 421 -15.88 -35.84 -36.50
N ASP A 422 -16.12 -36.26 -37.75
CA ASP A 422 -16.70 -35.41 -38.79
C ASP A 422 -18.23 -35.40 -38.65
N ASN A 423 -18.75 -34.27 -38.17
CA ASN A 423 -20.18 -34.06 -38.02
C ASN A 423 -20.89 -33.65 -39.33
N GLY A 424 -20.16 -33.64 -40.45
CA GLY A 424 -20.69 -33.48 -41.79
C GLY A 424 -21.77 -34.50 -42.14
N ILE A 425 -21.62 -35.75 -41.68
CA ILE A 425 -22.57 -36.84 -41.92
C ILE A 425 -23.98 -36.49 -41.39
N ILE A 426 -24.05 -35.88 -40.20
CA ILE A 426 -25.32 -35.46 -39.58
C ILE A 426 -25.92 -34.27 -40.34
N CYS A 427 -25.09 -33.31 -40.75
CA CYS A 427 -25.53 -32.18 -41.56
C CYS A 427 -26.13 -32.66 -42.90
N ASP A 428 -25.49 -33.62 -43.55
CA ASP A 428 -25.90 -34.15 -44.84
C ASP A 428 -27.21 -34.93 -44.70
N MET A 429 -27.34 -35.76 -43.65
CA MET A 429 -28.60 -36.44 -43.30
C MET A 429 -29.79 -35.46 -43.17
N ILE A 430 -29.56 -34.27 -42.62
CA ILE A 430 -30.61 -33.25 -42.46
C ILE A 430 -30.88 -32.50 -43.79
N GLU A 431 -29.83 -32.11 -44.51
CA GLU A 431 -29.94 -31.12 -45.59
C GLU A 431 -29.88 -31.67 -47.02
N GLU A 432 -29.44 -32.92 -47.22
CA GLU A 432 -29.12 -33.45 -48.56
C GLU A 432 -30.32 -33.26 -49.49
N ARG A 433 -30.05 -32.82 -50.72
CA ARG A 433 -31.12 -32.57 -51.70
C ARG A 433 -31.83 -33.89 -52.02
N HIS A 434 -33.16 -33.88 -51.98
CA HIS A 434 -34.04 -35.03 -52.26
C HIS A 434 -34.00 -36.19 -51.24
N LYS A 435 -32.92 -36.33 -50.46
CA LYS A 435 -32.76 -37.43 -49.49
C LYS A 435 -32.86 -36.99 -48.03
N GLY A 436 -32.51 -35.74 -47.71
CA GLY A 436 -32.44 -35.26 -46.33
C GLY A 436 -33.80 -35.06 -45.67
N ILE A 437 -33.81 -35.00 -44.34
CA ILE A 437 -35.01 -34.81 -43.49
C ILE A 437 -35.80 -33.57 -43.93
N ILE A 438 -35.12 -32.47 -44.28
CA ILE A 438 -35.76 -31.23 -44.74
C ILE A 438 -36.54 -31.46 -46.05
N SER A 439 -36.01 -32.26 -46.97
CA SER A 439 -36.68 -32.56 -48.24
C SER A 439 -37.93 -33.41 -47.99
N CYS A 440 -37.86 -34.41 -47.10
CA CYS A 440 -39.01 -35.21 -46.71
C CYS A 440 -40.11 -34.34 -46.10
N LEU A 441 -39.73 -33.41 -45.22
CA LEU A 441 -40.69 -32.53 -44.56
C LEU A 441 -41.40 -31.62 -45.57
N ASP A 442 -40.66 -31.07 -46.54
CA ASP A 442 -41.23 -30.24 -47.61
C ASP A 442 -42.14 -31.05 -48.55
N ASP A 443 -41.75 -32.26 -48.93
CA ASP A 443 -42.53 -33.14 -49.82
C ASP A 443 -43.88 -33.53 -49.18
N GLU A 444 -43.89 -33.84 -47.88
CA GLU A 444 -45.12 -34.16 -47.14
C GLU A 444 -45.95 -32.91 -46.80
N SER A 445 -45.32 -31.76 -46.59
CA SER A 445 -46.00 -30.47 -46.35
C SER A 445 -46.85 -30.02 -47.55
N LEU A 446 -46.46 -30.39 -48.77
CA LEU A 446 -47.16 -30.03 -50.02
C LEU A 446 -48.32 -30.95 -50.37
N LYS A 447 -48.37 -32.17 -49.82
CA LYS A 447 -49.44 -33.15 -50.06
C LYS A 447 -50.62 -32.84 -49.13
N GLN A 448 -51.54 -32.00 -49.58
CA GLN A 448 -52.76 -31.65 -48.82
C GLN A 448 -53.75 -32.83 -48.81
N THR A 449 -53.51 -33.83 -47.98
CA THR A 449 -54.53 -34.82 -47.57
C THR A 449 -54.85 -34.67 -46.09
N ASP A 450 -56.14 -34.71 -45.77
CA ASP A 450 -56.64 -34.55 -44.42
C ASP A 450 -56.36 -35.80 -43.55
N VAL A 451 -55.87 -35.57 -42.34
CA VAL A 451 -56.01 -36.39 -41.12
C VAL A 451 -54.88 -37.36 -40.65
N CYS A 452 -53.76 -37.65 -41.32
CA CYS A 452 -52.70 -38.53 -40.71
C CYS A 452 -51.22 -38.25 -41.08
N ASN A 453 -50.86 -37.00 -41.37
CA ASN A 453 -49.61 -36.70 -42.07
C ASN A 453 -48.31 -36.89 -41.26
N ASN A 454 -48.32 -36.74 -39.93
CA ASN A 454 -47.08 -36.82 -39.14
C ASN A 454 -46.53 -38.25 -39.01
N LEU A 455 -47.41 -39.26 -38.91
CA LEU A 455 -47.00 -40.67 -38.90
C LEU A 455 -46.50 -41.12 -40.28
N ILE A 456 -47.10 -40.61 -41.36
CA ILE A 456 -46.65 -40.86 -42.74
C ILE A 456 -45.24 -40.30 -42.95
N PHE A 457 -45.00 -39.06 -42.49
CA PHE A 457 -43.67 -38.46 -42.51
C PHE A 457 -42.63 -39.32 -41.77
N LEU A 458 -42.95 -39.81 -40.57
CA LEU A 458 -42.04 -40.66 -39.80
C LEU A 458 -41.81 -42.03 -40.45
N ASN A 459 -42.83 -42.64 -41.04
CA ASN A 459 -42.68 -43.89 -41.78
C ASN A 459 -41.75 -43.72 -42.98
N GLU A 460 -41.85 -42.58 -43.68
CA GLU A 460 -40.97 -42.25 -44.79
C GLU A 460 -39.53 -41.99 -44.32
N LEU A 461 -39.34 -41.33 -43.17
CA LEU A 461 -38.02 -41.19 -42.54
C LEU A 461 -37.44 -42.55 -42.12
N ALA A 462 -38.24 -43.41 -41.48
CA ALA A 462 -37.84 -44.75 -41.07
C ALA A 462 -37.42 -45.60 -42.28
N ARG A 463 -38.12 -45.47 -43.41
CA ARG A 463 -37.78 -46.13 -44.67
C ARG A 463 -36.46 -45.63 -45.26
N ARG A 464 -36.21 -44.30 -45.23
CA ARG A 464 -34.99 -43.70 -45.82
C ARG A 464 -33.75 -43.90 -44.95
N PHE A 465 -33.87 -43.86 -43.63
CA PHE A 465 -32.74 -43.83 -42.69
C PHE A 465 -32.59 -45.11 -41.84
N LYS A 466 -33.11 -46.24 -42.32
CA LYS A 466 -33.06 -47.53 -41.60
C LYS A 466 -31.65 -47.99 -41.22
N GLU A 467 -30.66 -47.73 -42.08
CA GLU A 467 -29.26 -48.15 -41.91
C GLU A 467 -28.36 -47.05 -41.33
N HIS A 468 -28.89 -45.85 -41.08
CA HIS A 468 -28.08 -44.70 -40.67
C HIS A 468 -27.78 -44.72 -39.17
N GLU A 469 -26.50 -44.80 -38.78
CA GLU A 469 -26.07 -44.96 -37.37
C GLU A 469 -26.56 -43.85 -36.42
N HIS A 470 -26.73 -42.64 -36.96
CA HIS A 470 -27.15 -41.45 -36.21
C HIS A 470 -28.66 -41.23 -36.15
N PHE A 471 -29.47 -42.07 -36.78
CA PHE A 471 -30.94 -41.96 -36.75
C PHE A 471 -31.55 -43.18 -36.08
N SER A 472 -32.53 -42.96 -35.22
CA SER A 472 -33.29 -44.05 -34.60
C SER A 472 -34.74 -43.64 -34.41
N CYS A 473 -35.68 -44.52 -34.73
CA CYS A 473 -37.10 -44.32 -34.50
C CYS A 473 -37.71 -45.62 -33.97
N TYR A 474 -38.99 -45.59 -33.57
CA TYR A 474 -39.68 -46.75 -33.03
C TYR A 474 -39.55 -48.02 -33.92
N GLN A 475 -39.50 -47.85 -35.25
CA GLN A 475 -39.41 -48.94 -36.23
C GLN A 475 -37.97 -49.39 -36.55
N THR A 476 -36.97 -48.55 -36.30
CA THR A 476 -35.55 -48.82 -36.63
C THR A 476 -34.69 -49.13 -35.40
N ALA A 477 -35.23 -48.98 -34.18
CA ALA A 477 -34.51 -49.25 -32.95
C ALA A 477 -34.26 -50.75 -32.72
N ASN A 478 -33.03 -51.19 -32.95
CA ASN A 478 -32.56 -52.56 -32.66
C ASN A 478 -32.13 -52.75 -31.19
N ASP A 479 -31.77 -51.67 -30.48
CA ASP A 479 -31.22 -51.69 -29.13
C ASP A 479 -32.34 -51.58 -28.04
N PRO A 480 -32.43 -52.50 -27.06
CA PRO A 480 -33.47 -52.50 -26.03
C PRO A 480 -33.45 -51.25 -25.11
N LEU A 481 -32.31 -50.58 -24.92
CA LEU A 481 -32.24 -49.34 -24.14
C LEU A 481 -32.88 -48.16 -24.87
N ILE A 482 -32.71 -48.07 -26.19
CA ILE A 482 -33.27 -46.99 -27.02
C ILE A 482 -34.79 -47.13 -27.14
N LYS A 483 -35.30 -48.36 -27.20
CA LYS A 483 -36.75 -48.64 -27.18
C LYS A 483 -37.44 -48.23 -25.88
N LYS A 484 -36.74 -48.20 -24.74
CA LYS A 484 -37.30 -47.67 -23.48
C LYS A 484 -37.38 -46.14 -23.45
N THR A 485 -36.54 -45.47 -24.23
CA THR A 485 -36.47 -44.00 -24.30
C THR A 485 -37.51 -43.41 -25.28
N ILE A 486 -37.94 -44.17 -26.29
CA ILE A 486 -39.00 -43.78 -27.23
C ILE A 486 -40.33 -44.22 -26.64
N ILE A 487 -41.13 -43.26 -26.17
CA ILE A 487 -42.41 -43.53 -25.50
C ILE A 487 -43.56 -43.47 -26.51
N LEU A 488 -43.48 -42.55 -27.48
CA LEU A 488 -44.53 -42.30 -28.45
C LEU A 488 -44.13 -42.78 -29.87
N PRO A 489 -45.08 -43.31 -30.68
CA PRO A 489 -44.83 -43.64 -32.09
C PRO A 489 -44.43 -42.43 -32.95
N THR A 490 -44.70 -41.22 -32.45
CA THR A 490 -44.39 -39.94 -33.10
C THR A 490 -42.97 -39.41 -32.81
N GLU A 491 -42.16 -40.15 -32.06
CA GLU A 491 -40.82 -39.71 -31.67
C GLU A 491 -39.71 -40.32 -32.54
N PHE A 492 -38.69 -39.50 -32.82
CA PHE A 492 -37.45 -39.94 -33.46
C PHE A 492 -36.23 -39.35 -32.74
N ILE A 493 -35.11 -40.05 -32.83
CA ILE A 493 -33.85 -39.70 -32.17
C ILE A 493 -32.79 -39.40 -33.23
N ILE A 494 -32.11 -38.27 -33.06
CA ILE A 494 -30.89 -37.94 -33.79
C ILE A 494 -29.72 -37.93 -32.82
N LYS A 495 -28.66 -38.69 -33.14
CA LYS A 495 -27.38 -38.62 -32.45
C LYS A 495 -26.55 -37.46 -33.01
N HIS A 496 -26.74 -36.27 -32.44
CA HIS A 496 -25.97 -35.06 -32.73
C HIS A 496 -24.55 -35.15 -32.17
N PHE A 497 -23.66 -34.22 -32.55
CA PHE A 497 -22.30 -34.15 -31.96
C PHE A 497 -22.32 -33.97 -30.43
N ALA A 498 -23.37 -33.32 -29.92
CA ALA A 498 -23.58 -33.07 -28.50
C ALA A 498 -24.13 -34.30 -27.75
N GLY A 499 -24.84 -35.20 -28.44
CA GLY A 499 -25.50 -36.35 -27.84
C GLY A 499 -26.80 -36.73 -28.56
N ALA A 500 -27.47 -37.76 -28.06
CA ALA A 500 -28.76 -38.20 -28.59
C ALA A 500 -29.89 -37.26 -28.13
N VAL A 501 -30.69 -36.77 -29.08
CA VAL A 501 -31.86 -35.91 -28.82
C VAL A 501 -33.11 -36.58 -29.37
N THR A 502 -34.13 -36.72 -28.52
CA THR A 502 -35.46 -37.23 -28.89
C THR A 502 -36.36 -36.06 -29.28
N TYR A 503 -36.89 -36.08 -30.50
CA TYR A 503 -37.81 -35.08 -31.05
C TYR A 503 -39.21 -35.67 -31.21
N ASP A 504 -40.23 -34.89 -30.84
CA ASP A 504 -41.65 -35.21 -31.06
C ASP A 504 -42.14 -34.60 -32.38
N ALA A 505 -42.49 -35.45 -33.36
CA ALA A 505 -42.93 -35.03 -34.68
C ALA A 505 -44.41 -34.62 -34.75
N SER A 506 -45.18 -34.72 -33.66
CA SER A 506 -46.65 -34.54 -33.66
C SER A 506 -47.13 -33.23 -34.29
N ASN A 507 -46.35 -32.14 -34.21
CA ASN A 507 -46.70 -30.83 -34.78
C ASN A 507 -45.69 -30.31 -35.83
N PHE A 508 -44.84 -31.17 -36.39
CA PHE A 508 -43.76 -30.72 -37.29
C PHE A 508 -44.30 -30.12 -38.60
N LEU A 509 -45.30 -30.75 -39.22
CA LEU A 509 -45.83 -30.30 -40.51
C LEU A 509 -46.60 -28.99 -40.39
N GLU A 510 -47.43 -28.83 -39.36
CA GLU A 510 -48.18 -27.59 -39.09
C GLU A 510 -47.24 -26.40 -38.87
N LYS A 511 -46.17 -26.62 -38.09
CA LYS A 511 -45.14 -25.60 -37.84
C LYS A 511 -44.31 -25.27 -39.08
N ASN A 512 -44.08 -26.26 -39.95
CA ASN A 512 -43.36 -26.04 -41.20
C ASN A 512 -44.19 -25.26 -42.24
N ASN A 513 -45.51 -25.48 -42.25
CA ASN A 513 -46.41 -24.86 -43.21
C ASN A 513 -46.61 -23.35 -42.98
N ASP A 514 -46.66 -22.88 -41.71
CA ASP A 514 -46.78 -21.46 -41.25
C ASP A 514 -47.35 -20.48 -42.30
N PHE A 515 -48.46 -20.86 -42.94
CA PHE A 515 -48.97 -20.18 -44.12
C PHE A 515 -49.94 -19.08 -43.70
N LEU A 516 -49.66 -17.86 -44.14
CA LEU A 516 -50.61 -16.75 -44.02
C LEU A 516 -51.51 -16.71 -45.26
N PHE A 517 -52.83 -16.77 -45.06
CA PHE A 517 -53.78 -16.67 -46.15
C PHE A 517 -53.64 -15.33 -46.91
N GLY A 518 -53.77 -15.37 -48.23
CA GLY A 518 -53.54 -14.21 -49.10
C GLY A 518 -54.51 -13.05 -48.86
N ASN A 519 -55.76 -13.34 -48.48
CA ASN A 519 -56.76 -12.35 -48.08
C ASN A 519 -56.37 -11.58 -46.81
N LEU A 520 -55.83 -12.26 -45.79
CA LEU A 520 -55.31 -11.61 -44.58
C LEU A 520 -54.15 -10.68 -44.93
N SER A 521 -53.23 -11.13 -45.78
CA SER A 521 -52.13 -10.30 -46.26
C SER A 521 -52.61 -9.07 -47.04
N HIS A 522 -53.65 -9.23 -47.86
CA HIS A 522 -54.25 -8.15 -48.65
C HIS A 522 -54.86 -7.07 -47.76
N ILE A 523 -55.67 -7.44 -46.76
CA ILE A 523 -56.28 -6.48 -45.83
C ILE A 523 -55.23 -5.69 -45.07
N MET A 524 -54.19 -6.38 -44.56
CA MET A 524 -53.11 -5.72 -43.84
C MET A 524 -52.35 -4.72 -44.73
N SER A 525 -52.22 -4.98 -46.04
CA SER A 525 -51.59 -4.03 -46.97
C SER A 525 -52.38 -2.73 -47.20
N HIS A 526 -53.67 -2.70 -46.83
CA HIS A 526 -54.56 -1.54 -46.89
C HIS A 526 -54.79 -0.86 -45.53
N SER A 527 -54.08 -1.29 -44.48
CA SER A 527 -54.13 -0.67 -43.15
C SER A 527 -53.80 0.83 -43.18
N THR A 528 -54.45 1.62 -42.30
CA THR A 528 -54.12 3.03 -42.05
C THR A 528 -52.82 3.20 -41.24
N ASN A 529 -52.38 2.17 -40.52
CA ASN A 529 -51.12 2.16 -39.78
C ASN A 529 -49.93 2.05 -40.76
N ALA A 530 -49.04 3.04 -40.74
CA ALA A 530 -47.93 3.15 -41.69
C ALA A 530 -46.96 1.96 -41.60
N ILE A 531 -46.73 1.45 -40.38
CA ILE A 531 -45.83 0.33 -40.13
C ILE A 531 -46.43 -0.97 -40.71
N ILE A 532 -47.70 -1.26 -40.43
CA ILE A 532 -48.39 -2.44 -40.98
C ILE A 532 -48.41 -2.40 -42.51
N LYS A 533 -48.76 -1.25 -43.09
CA LYS A 533 -48.75 -1.07 -44.55
C LYS A 533 -47.37 -1.33 -45.16
N SER A 534 -46.30 -0.83 -44.54
CA SER A 534 -44.92 -1.07 -44.97
C SER A 534 -44.51 -2.55 -44.86
N ILE A 535 -44.98 -3.24 -43.82
CA ILE A 535 -44.63 -4.62 -43.52
C ILE A 535 -45.33 -5.61 -44.47
N PHE A 536 -46.49 -5.24 -45.03
CA PHE A 536 -47.27 -6.08 -45.94
C PHE A 536 -47.18 -5.64 -47.42
N SER A 537 -46.27 -4.72 -47.77
CA SER A 537 -46.12 -4.22 -49.16
C SER A 537 -45.70 -5.28 -50.18
N ASP A 538 -44.89 -6.27 -49.76
CA ASP A 538 -44.38 -7.33 -50.64
C ASP A 538 -45.47 -8.27 -51.19
N CYS A 539 -46.67 -8.22 -50.58
CA CYS A 539 -47.81 -9.05 -50.93
C CYS A 539 -48.66 -8.50 -52.10
N GLN A 540 -48.32 -7.34 -52.65
CA GLN A 540 -49.04 -6.72 -53.78
C GLN A 540 -48.76 -7.39 -55.13
N THR A 541 -47.76 -8.28 -55.23
CA THR A 541 -47.45 -9.01 -56.48
C THR A 541 -48.06 -10.42 -56.46
N PRO A 542 -49.09 -10.71 -57.27
CA PRO A 542 -49.84 -11.97 -57.20
C PRO A 542 -49.15 -13.20 -57.83
N ASN A 543 -47.88 -13.09 -58.26
CA ASN A 543 -47.23 -14.06 -59.15
C ASN A 543 -46.14 -14.96 -58.52
N LYS A 544 -45.96 -14.99 -57.19
CA LYS A 544 -45.05 -15.98 -56.59
C LYS A 544 -45.77 -17.31 -56.35
N LYS A 545 -45.33 -18.33 -57.10
CA LYS A 545 -45.55 -19.76 -56.83
C LYS A 545 -45.41 -20.04 -55.32
N ILE A 546 -46.27 -20.93 -54.82
CA ILE A 546 -46.29 -21.59 -53.50
C ILE A 546 -45.28 -21.03 -52.48
N PRO A 547 -45.75 -20.44 -51.37
CA PRO A 547 -44.88 -19.90 -50.32
C PRO A 547 -43.81 -20.91 -49.90
N GLU A 548 -42.56 -20.45 -49.76
CA GLU A 548 -41.48 -21.28 -49.22
C GLU A 548 -41.82 -21.66 -47.77
N THR A 549 -41.69 -22.95 -47.42
CA THR A 549 -41.87 -23.50 -46.07
C THR A 549 -40.88 -22.87 -45.07
N THR A 550 -41.24 -22.88 -43.79
CA THR A 550 -40.41 -22.30 -42.71
C THR A 550 -39.00 -22.90 -42.70
N ILE A 551 -38.87 -24.22 -42.86
CA ILE A 551 -37.58 -24.90 -42.85
C ILE A 551 -36.68 -24.50 -44.03
N LYS A 552 -37.28 -24.22 -45.20
CA LYS A 552 -36.54 -23.83 -46.40
C LYS A 552 -36.07 -22.39 -46.34
N GLN A 553 -36.92 -21.49 -45.84
CA GLN A 553 -36.54 -20.12 -45.51
C GLN A 553 -35.38 -20.12 -44.50
N PHE A 554 -35.48 -20.97 -43.48
CA PHE A 554 -34.43 -21.13 -42.49
C PHE A 554 -33.12 -21.64 -43.11
N LYS A 555 -33.15 -22.74 -43.87
CA LYS A 555 -31.96 -23.28 -44.56
C LYS A 555 -31.27 -22.23 -45.44
N LYS A 556 -32.05 -21.44 -46.18
CA LYS A 556 -31.52 -20.35 -47.03
C LYS A 556 -30.86 -19.25 -46.19
N SER A 557 -31.47 -18.88 -45.07
CA SER A 557 -30.92 -17.89 -44.14
C SER A 557 -29.63 -18.38 -43.47
N LEU A 558 -29.60 -19.65 -43.05
CA LEU A 558 -28.43 -20.28 -42.45
C LEU A 558 -27.26 -20.37 -43.44
N ASN A 559 -27.51 -20.79 -44.69
CA ASN A 559 -26.47 -20.83 -45.71
C ASN A 559 -25.90 -19.44 -46.02
N ARG A 560 -26.74 -18.39 -45.99
CA ARG A 560 -26.26 -17.01 -46.12
C ARG A 560 -25.36 -16.61 -44.96
N LEU A 561 -25.70 -16.99 -43.73
CA LEU A 561 -24.87 -16.76 -42.55
C LEU A 561 -23.52 -17.50 -42.66
N ILE A 562 -23.55 -18.80 -42.96
CA ILE A 562 -22.34 -19.62 -43.12
C ILE A 562 -21.41 -19.04 -44.19
N ASN A 563 -21.94 -18.67 -45.37
CA ASN A 563 -21.14 -18.03 -46.41
C ASN A 563 -20.51 -16.71 -45.96
N THR A 564 -21.21 -15.93 -45.11
CA THR A 564 -20.71 -14.67 -44.55
C THR A 564 -19.63 -14.90 -43.48
N LEU A 565 -19.69 -16.01 -42.76
CA LEU A 565 -18.69 -16.39 -41.76
C LEU A 565 -17.45 -17.02 -42.41
N SER A 566 -17.62 -17.87 -43.42
CA SER A 566 -16.52 -18.50 -44.16
C SER A 566 -15.61 -17.52 -44.88
N SER A 567 -16.09 -16.30 -45.18
CA SER A 567 -15.28 -15.25 -45.79
C SER A 567 -14.44 -14.46 -44.78
N LYS A 568 -14.65 -14.65 -43.47
CA LYS A 568 -14.02 -13.91 -42.38
C LYS A 568 -13.14 -14.83 -41.52
N GLU A 569 -12.13 -14.27 -40.88
CA GLU A 569 -11.30 -15.02 -39.93
C GLU A 569 -12.06 -15.18 -38.59
N PRO A 570 -12.28 -16.41 -38.10
CA PRO A 570 -13.08 -16.63 -36.91
C PRO A 570 -12.26 -16.58 -35.61
N SER A 571 -12.88 -16.06 -34.56
CA SER A 571 -12.42 -16.13 -33.18
C SER A 571 -13.56 -16.64 -32.31
N TYR A 572 -13.27 -17.53 -31.36
CA TYR A 572 -14.32 -18.28 -30.67
C TYR A 572 -14.35 -17.98 -29.18
N ILE A 573 -15.54 -17.69 -28.66
CA ILE A 573 -15.82 -17.54 -27.23
C ILE A 573 -16.89 -18.57 -26.85
N ARG A 574 -16.54 -19.42 -25.90
CA ARG A 574 -17.34 -20.53 -25.40
C ARG A 574 -17.76 -20.20 -23.96
N CYS A 575 -19.00 -19.79 -23.77
CA CYS A 575 -19.59 -19.43 -22.49
C CYS A 575 -20.16 -20.67 -21.77
N ILE A 576 -19.87 -20.83 -20.48
CA ILE A 576 -20.32 -21.95 -19.64
C ILE A 576 -21.10 -21.44 -18.43
N LYS A 577 -22.26 -22.03 -18.19
CA LYS A 577 -23.10 -21.84 -17.01
C LYS A 577 -22.61 -22.74 -15.87
N PRO A 578 -22.26 -22.20 -14.67
CA PRO A 578 -21.69 -23.04 -13.61
C PRO A 578 -22.73 -23.82 -12.79
N ASN A 579 -23.99 -23.37 -12.74
CA ASN A 579 -25.09 -23.99 -11.98
C ASN A 579 -26.45 -23.45 -12.48
N ASN A 580 -27.54 -24.17 -12.19
CA ASN A 580 -28.90 -23.77 -12.58
C ASN A 580 -29.58 -22.79 -11.62
N TYR A 581 -29.10 -22.69 -10.38
CA TYR A 581 -29.68 -21.85 -9.31
C TYR A 581 -29.28 -20.37 -9.39
N LYS A 582 -28.43 -19.98 -10.35
CA LYS A 582 -27.88 -18.61 -10.52
C LYS A 582 -27.08 -18.12 -9.32
N GLU A 583 -26.51 -19.05 -8.55
CA GLU A 583 -25.74 -18.73 -7.36
C GLU A 583 -24.27 -18.47 -7.71
N SER A 584 -23.68 -17.46 -7.06
CA SER A 584 -22.24 -17.24 -7.15
C SER A 584 -21.47 -18.33 -6.39
N ASP A 585 -20.27 -18.69 -6.86
CA ASP A 585 -19.35 -19.65 -6.23
C ASP A 585 -19.83 -21.11 -6.14
N ASN A 586 -21.05 -21.41 -6.61
CA ASN A 586 -21.57 -22.76 -6.77
C ASN A 586 -21.14 -23.34 -8.14
N PHE A 587 -20.61 -24.57 -8.14
CA PHE A 587 -20.09 -25.26 -9.32
C PHE A 587 -20.69 -26.66 -9.39
N ASP A 588 -21.64 -26.84 -10.30
CA ASP A 588 -22.31 -28.10 -10.57
C ASP A 588 -21.57 -28.87 -11.68
N GLU A 589 -20.97 -29.99 -11.29
CA GLU A 589 -20.17 -30.82 -12.20
C GLU A 589 -21.01 -31.49 -13.30
N GLU A 590 -22.27 -31.83 -13.03
CA GLU A 590 -23.12 -32.48 -14.02
C GLU A 590 -23.56 -31.51 -15.10
N VAL A 591 -23.98 -30.30 -14.69
CA VAL A 591 -24.38 -29.22 -15.62
C VAL A 591 -23.22 -28.81 -16.51
N ILE A 592 -22.01 -28.73 -15.96
CA ILE A 592 -20.82 -28.36 -16.73
C ILE A 592 -20.35 -29.53 -17.61
N SER A 593 -20.41 -30.78 -17.14
CA SER A 593 -20.09 -31.97 -17.94
C SER A 593 -20.94 -32.02 -19.21
N LYS A 594 -22.26 -31.82 -19.08
CA LYS A 594 -23.18 -31.73 -20.23
C LYS A 594 -22.77 -30.62 -21.20
N GLN A 595 -22.49 -29.42 -20.71
CA GLN A 595 -22.06 -28.30 -21.57
C GLN A 595 -20.70 -28.53 -22.24
N VAL A 596 -19.73 -29.10 -21.53
CA VAL A 596 -18.39 -29.42 -22.08
C VAL A 596 -18.52 -30.37 -23.27
N LYS A 597 -19.42 -31.35 -23.19
CA LYS A 597 -19.78 -32.25 -24.30
C LYS A 597 -20.48 -31.50 -25.43
N TYR A 598 -21.54 -30.75 -25.13
CA TYR A 598 -22.36 -30.07 -26.14
C TYR A 598 -21.63 -28.93 -26.87
N MET A 599 -20.53 -28.43 -26.32
CA MET A 599 -19.69 -27.42 -26.94
C MET A 599 -18.49 -28.02 -27.70
N GLY A 600 -18.34 -29.35 -27.68
CA GLY A 600 -17.25 -30.07 -28.33
C GLY A 600 -15.85 -29.72 -27.78
N LEU A 601 -15.75 -29.31 -26.51
CA LEU A 601 -14.49 -28.77 -25.97
C LEU A 601 -13.41 -29.85 -25.85
N VAL A 602 -13.81 -31.10 -25.63
CA VAL A 602 -12.89 -32.24 -25.51
C VAL A 602 -12.30 -32.58 -26.88
N GLU A 603 -13.11 -32.57 -27.92
CA GLU A 603 -12.71 -32.78 -29.31
C GLU A 603 -11.76 -31.68 -29.77
N ILE A 604 -12.08 -30.41 -29.46
CA ILE A 604 -11.19 -29.26 -29.73
C ILE A 604 -9.84 -29.45 -29.04
N LEU A 605 -9.86 -29.87 -27.78
CA LEU A 605 -8.64 -30.11 -27.01
C LEU A 605 -7.84 -31.27 -27.61
N ARG A 606 -8.48 -32.36 -28.05
CA ARG A 606 -7.84 -33.49 -28.73
C ARG A 606 -7.19 -33.04 -30.04
N ILE A 607 -7.90 -32.29 -30.89
CA ILE A 607 -7.36 -31.77 -32.15
C ILE A 607 -6.13 -30.88 -31.91
N ARG A 608 -6.25 -29.92 -30.99
CA ARG A 608 -5.15 -28.98 -30.68
C ARG A 608 -3.96 -29.66 -29.98
N LYS A 609 -4.19 -30.75 -29.24
CA LYS A 609 -3.14 -31.51 -28.54
C LYS A 609 -2.44 -32.55 -29.40
N ALA A 610 -3.13 -33.13 -30.39
CA ALA A 610 -2.51 -34.02 -31.37
C ALA A 610 -1.47 -33.27 -32.24
N GLY A 611 -1.66 -31.96 -32.40
CA GLY A 611 -0.65 -31.04 -32.93
C GLY A 611 0.46 -30.68 -31.93
N PHE A 612 1.10 -29.54 -32.16
CA PHE A 612 2.07 -28.98 -31.21
C PHE A 612 1.36 -28.16 -30.14
N ALA A 613 1.52 -28.57 -28.87
CA ALA A 613 0.89 -27.94 -27.72
C ALA A 613 1.32 -26.47 -27.50
N TYR A 614 2.53 -26.10 -27.91
CA TYR A 614 3.02 -24.73 -27.81
C TYR A 614 3.75 -24.27 -29.06
N ARG A 615 3.60 -22.97 -29.37
CA ARG A 615 4.22 -22.29 -30.50
C ARG A 615 4.74 -20.94 -30.02
N GLY A 616 6.00 -20.64 -30.31
CA GLY A 616 6.60 -19.36 -29.94
C GLY A 616 7.60 -18.90 -30.98
N GLN A 617 7.62 -17.60 -31.29
CA GLN A 617 8.69 -17.03 -32.10
C GLN A 617 10.04 -17.20 -31.40
N PHE A 618 11.10 -17.46 -32.19
CA PHE A 618 12.43 -17.71 -31.62
C PHE A 618 12.92 -16.59 -30.72
N GLU A 619 12.69 -15.33 -31.09
CA GLU A 619 13.14 -14.17 -30.30
C GLU A 619 12.44 -14.09 -28.93
N ILE A 620 11.12 -14.29 -28.90
CA ILE A 620 10.31 -14.25 -27.68
C ILE A 620 10.71 -15.41 -26.77
N PHE A 621 10.84 -16.61 -27.33
CA PHE A 621 11.23 -17.81 -26.61
C PHE A 621 12.64 -17.65 -26.01
N LEU A 622 13.60 -17.17 -26.80
CA LEU A 622 14.96 -16.93 -26.35
C LEU A 622 15.02 -15.85 -25.26
N ASN A 623 14.34 -14.71 -25.44
CA ASN A 623 14.36 -13.63 -24.45
C ASN A 623 13.84 -14.08 -23.08
N ARG A 624 12.86 -14.99 -23.07
CA ARG A 624 12.31 -15.57 -21.85
C ARG A 624 13.28 -16.59 -21.23
N TYR A 625 13.79 -17.53 -22.01
CA TYR A 625 14.48 -18.72 -21.49
C TYR A 625 16.01 -18.69 -21.60
N LYS A 626 16.63 -17.61 -22.12
CA LYS A 626 18.09 -17.49 -22.28
C LYS A 626 18.93 -17.65 -21.02
N SER A 627 18.32 -17.54 -19.83
CA SER A 627 19.01 -17.74 -18.54
C SER A 627 19.28 -19.20 -18.22
N LEU A 628 18.61 -20.14 -18.90
CA LEU A 628 18.73 -21.57 -18.65
C LEU A 628 20.01 -22.17 -19.24
N CYS A 629 20.56 -21.56 -20.30
CA CYS A 629 21.80 -22.01 -20.92
C CYS A 629 22.91 -20.97 -20.69
N PRO A 630 24.08 -21.37 -20.14
CA PRO A 630 25.23 -20.48 -19.96
C PRO A 630 25.71 -19.83 -21.26
N ASP A 631 25.59 -20.52 -22.41
CA ASP A 631 26.03 -20.03 -23.72
C ASP A 631 25.10 -18.92 -24.26
N THR A 632 23.81 -18.97 -23.93
CA THR A 632 22.83 -17.95 -24.35
C THR A 632 22.78 -16.74 -23.41
N TRP A 633 23.26 -16.88 -22.18
CA TRP A 633 23.24 -15.84 -21.16
C TRP A 633 24.51 -14.96 -21.20
N PRO A 634 24.42 -13.62 -21.03
CA PRO A 634 23.22 -12.80 -20.92
C PRO A 634 22.72 -12.28 -22.28
N ASN A 635 23.58 -12.23 -23.30
CA ASN A 635 23.29 -11.73 -24.64
C ASN A 635 23.98 -12.60 -25.71
N TRP A 636 23.18 -13.32 -26.51
CA TRP A 636 23.64 -14.11 -27.66
C TRP A 636 24.33 -13.27 -28.76
N LYS A 637 23.95 -11.99 -28.90
CA LYS A 637 24.37 -11.08 -29.99
C LYS A 637 25.88 -10.81 -30.09
N ARG A 638 26.73 -11.30 -29.18
CA ARG A 638 28.17 -10.97 -29.14
C ARG A 638 29.14 -12.05 -29.65
N ARG A 639 28.70 -13.29 -29.90
CA ARG A 639 29.62 -14.39 -30.30
C ARG A 639 29.32 -15.07 -31.65
N TYR A 640 28.07 -15.13 -32.12
CA TYR A 640 27.69 -15.96 -33.28
C TYR A 640 26.67 -15.32 -34.25
N GLY A 641 26.84 -14.06 -34.66
CA GLY A 641 26.09 -13.52 -35.81
C GLY A 641 24.57 -13.28 -35.64
N GLY A 642 23.97 -13.56 -34.49
CA GLY A 642 22.68 -12.98 -34.08
C GLY A 642 21.39 -13.65 -34.56
N VAL A 643 21.45 -14.84 -35.17
CA VAL A 643 20.24 -15.57 -35.58
C VAL A 643 19.58 -16.24 -34.37
N ALA A 644 18.34 -15.84 -34.05
CA ALA A 644 17.62 -16.37 -32.88
C ALA A 644 17.36 -17.88 -32.94
N VAL A 645 17.25 -18.45 -34.15
CA VAL A 645 17.03 -19.88 -34.39
C VAL A 645 18.15 -20.73 -33.79
N GLU A 646 19.41 -20.35 -34.03
CA GLU A 646 20.60 -21.09 -33.56
C GLU A 646 20.73 -21.02 -32.03
N ALA A 647 20.42 -19.86 -31.46
CA ALA A 647 20.41 -19.68 -30.00
C ALA A 647 19.38 -20.61 -29.34
N VAL A 648 18.20 -20.73 -29.96
CA VAL A 648 17.14 -21.62 -29.48
C VAL A 648 17.52 -23.08 -29.66
N LYS A 649 18.14 -23.47 -30.78
CA LYS A 649 18.71 -24.81 -30.96
C LYS A 649 19.69 -25.15 -29.84
N ARG A 650 20.67 -24.27 -29.59
CA ARG A 650 21.68 -24.46 -28.55
C ARG A 650 21.08 -24.54 -27.15
N LEU A 651 20.05 -23.74 -26.88
CA LEU A 651 19.30 -23.78 -25.62
C LEU A 651 18.61 -25.14 -25.43
N ILE A 652 17.95 -25.66 -26.46
CA ILE A 652 17.25 -26.95 -26.39
C ILE A 652 18.23 -28.12 -26.27
N GLU A 653 19.34 -28.09 -27.00
CA GLU A 653 20.43 -29.06 -26.89
C GLU A 653 20.99 -29.12 -25.46
N HIS A 654 21.20 -27.95 -24.84
CA HIS A 654 21.65 -27.88 -23.45
C HIS A 654 20.62 -28.45 -22.46
N LEU A 655 19.33 -28.32 -22.77
CA LEU A 655 18.24 -28.86 -21.96
C LEU A 655 18.01 -30.37 -22.17
N GLN A 656 18.65 -30.97 -23.19
CA GLN A 656 18.63 -32.38 -23.55
C GLN A 656 17.26 -32.91 -24.04
N TYR A 657 16.48 -32.10 -24.75
CA TYR A 657 15.24 -32.57 -25.38
C TYR A 657 15.48 -33.19 -26.76
N THR A 658 14.68 -34.20 -27.11
CA THR A 658 14.79 -34.93 -28.38
C THR A 658 13.91 -34.29 -29.46
N ASN A 659 14.17 -34.62 -30.74
CA ASN A 659 13.38 -34.12 -31.89
C ASN A 659 11.91 -34.60 -31.90
N GLU A 660 11.52 -35.52 -31.01
CA GLU A 660 10.12 -35.93 -30.83
C GLU A 660 9.33 -34.92 -29.99
N ASP A 661 10.01 -34.25 -29.05
CA ASP A 661 9.40 -33.27 -28.15
C ASP A 661 9.25 -31.88 -28.78
N TYR A 662 10.06 -31.56 -29.80
CA TYR A 662 10.01 -30.27 -30.48
C TYR A 662 10.32 -30.37 -31.97
N LYS A 663 9.71 -29.48 -32.76
CA LYS A 663 10.11 -29.19 -34.15
C LYS A 663 10.46 -27.71 -34.30
N ILE A 664 11.46 -27.44 -35.12
CA ILE A 664 11.91 -26.09 -35.44
C ILE A 664 11.34 -25.72 -36.80
N GLY A 665 10.45 -24.72 -36.82
CA GLY A 665 9.94 -24.12 -38.04
C GLY A 665 10.87 -23.06 -38.62
N LYS A 666 10.37 -22.27 -39.56
CA LYS A 666 11.10 -21.15 -40.17
C LYS A 666 11.21 -19.95 -39.23
N THR A 667 10.14 -19.62 -38.50
CA THR A 667 10.07 -18.45 -37.60
C THR A 667 9.73 -18.79 -36.15
N LYS A 668 9.21 -19.99 -35.90
CA LYS A 668 8.73 -20.43 -34.59
C LYS A 668 9.34 -21.77 -34.16
N ILE A 669 9.52 -21.92 -32.85
CA ILE A 669 9.69 -23.22 -32.19
C ILE A 669 8.31 -23.80 -31.88
N MET A 670 8.11 -25.08 -32.18
CA MET A 670 6.90 -25.82 -31.85
C MET A 670 7.24 -26.98 -30.90
N ILE A 671 6.58 -27.04 -29.75
CA ILE A 671 6.80 -28.09 -28.74
C ILE A 671 5.55 -28.97 -28.72
N LYS A 672 5.76 -30.29 -28.85
CA LYS A 672 4.70 -31.29 -28.97
C LYS A 672 4.08 -31.58 -27.60
N ASN A 673 4.91 -31.99 -26.64
CA ASN A 673 4.47 -32.41 -25.32
C ASN A 673 4.35 -31.22 -24.34
N PRO A 674 3.21 -31.04 -23.64
CA PRO A 674 3.08 -30.02 -22.61
C PRO A 674 4.08 -30.14 -21.45
N GLN A 675 4.48 -31.37 -21.09
CA GLN A 675 5.39 -31.66 -19.99
C GLN A 675 6.75 -30.98 -20.20
N THR A 676 7.29 -31.07 -21.42
CA THR A 676 8.53 -30.41 -21.83
C THR A 676 8.49 -28.91 -21.50
N ILE A 677 7.34 -28.27 -21.67
CA ILE A 677 7.21 -26.83 -21.38
C ILE A 677 7.11 -26.51 -19.91
N PHE A 678 6.40 -27.33 -19.14
CA PHE A 678 6.35 -27.15 -17.69
C PHE A 678 7.71 -27.39 -17.07
N GLU A 679 8.48 -28.35 -17.58
CA GLU A 679 9.86 -28.55 -17.15
C GLU A 679 10.73 -27.34 -17.46
N ILE A 680 10.66 -26.77 -18.67
CA ILE A 680 11.37 -25.54 -19.03
C ILE A 680 10.99 -24.39 -18.09
N GLU A 681 9.71 -24.20 -17.82
CA GLU A 681 9.23 -23.13 -16.95
C GLU A 681 9.64 -23.37 -15.49
N ASN A 682 9.60 -24.61 -14.98
CA ASN A 682 10.06 -24.96 -13.64
C ASN A 682 11.57 -24.70 -13.49
N ARG A 683 12.38 -25.09 -14.48
CA ARG A 683 13.81 -24.76 -14.51
C ARG A 683 14.03 -23.25 -14.54
N PHE A 684 13.18 -22.50 -15.25
CA PHE A 684 13.27 -21.05 -15.31
C PHE A 684 12.88 -20.38 -13.99
N GLN A 685 11.85 -20.88 -13.30
CA GLN A 685 11.52 -20.38 -11.96
C GLN A 685 12.66 -20.65 -10.97
N ALA A 686 13.30 -21.82 -11.04
CA ALA A 686 14.49 -22.12 -10.25
C ALA A 686 15.65 -21.14 -10.57
N SER A 687 15.91 -20.85 -11.86
CA SER A 687 16.99 -19.94 -12.27
C SER A 687 16.79 -18.50 -11.77
N LYS A 688 15.55 -18.04 -11.59
CA LYS A 688 15.25 -16.71 -11.03
C LYS A 688 15.82 -16.52 -9.63
N HIS A 689 15.81 -17.56 -8.78
CA HIS A 689 16.40 -17.48 -7.45
C HIS A 689 17.92 -17.24 -7.52
N THR A 690 18.60 -17.90 -8.45
CA THR A 690 20.03 -17.68 -8.73
C THR A 690 20.29 -16.26 -9.23
N LEU A 691 19.50 -15.78 -10.20
CA LEU A 691 19.61 -14.41 -10.71
C LEU A 691 19.37 -13.35 -9.62
N ALA A 692 18.35 -13.55 -8.78
CA ALA A 692 18.07 -12.68 -7.65
C ALA A 692 19.24 -12.66 -6.66
N THR A 693 19.87 -13.81 -6.41
CA THR A 693 21.04 -13.92 -5.53
C THR A 693 22.24 -13.16 -6.09
N ILE A 694 22.47 -13.19 -7.41
CA ILE A 694 23.52 -12.39 -8.06
C ILE A 694 23.25 -10.90 -7.85
N ILE A 695 22.02 -10.43 -8.12
CA ILE A 695 21.66 -9.02 -7.94
C ILE A 695 21.81 -8.60 -6.48
N GLN A 696 21.32 -9.42 -5.55
CA GLN A 696 21.41 -9.15 -4.11
C GLN A 696 22.85 -9.11 -3.62
N SER A 697 23.71 -10.03 -4.07
CA SER A 697 25.13 -10.07 -3.65
C SER A 697 25.90 -8.85 -4.19
N VAL A 698 25.69 -8.48 -5.46
CA VAL A 698 26.28 -7.27 -6.05
C VAL A 698 25.79 -6.01 -5.34
N TRP A 699 24.49 -5.90 -5.05
CA TRP A 699 23.92 -4.75 -4.35
C TRP A 699 24.43 -4.64 -2.91
N ARG A 700 24.45 -5.75 -2.16
CA ARG A 700 25.02 -5.82 -0.80
C ARG A 700 26.51 -5.44 -0.82
N GLY A 701 27.26 -5.94 -1.79
CA GLY A 701 28.66 -5.59 -2.00
C GLY A 701 28.87 -4.11 -2.32
N TYR A 702 28.04 -3.54 -3.22
CA TYR A 702 28.06 -2.11 -3.54
C TYR A 702 27.75 -1.26 -2.30
N MET A 703 26.69 -1.59 -1.55
CA MET A 703 26.31 -0.88 -0.33
C MET A 703 27.41 -0.97 0.74
N ALA A 704 28.02 -2.14 0.92
CA ALA A 704 29.15 -2.33 1.83
C ALA A 704 30.37 -1.48 1.43
N ARG A 705 30.76 -1.51 0.14
CA ARG A 705 31.85 -0.66 -0.38
C ARG A 705 31.56 0.83 -0.19
N LYS A 706 30.33 1.28 -0.46
CA LYS A 706 29.91 2.67 -0.26
C LYS A 706 29.95 3.11 1.21
N ARG A 707 29.55 2.22 2.13
CA ARG A 707 29.68 2.47 3.59
C ARG A 707 31.16 2.51 4.00
N TYR A 708 31.96 1.55 3.55
CA TYR A 708 33.39 1.49 3.84
C TYR A 708 34.14 2.74 3.35
N THR A 709 33.88 3.20 2.12
CA THR A 709 34.52 4.41 1.58
C THR A 709 34.15 5.65 2.39
N LYS A 710 32.88 5.81 2.80
CA LYS A 710 32.45 6.90 3.70
C LYS A 710 33.15 6.82 5.07
N THR A 711 33.20 5.64 5.69
CA THR A 711 33.88 5.47 6.98
C THR A 711 35.38 5.75 6.84
N ARG A 712 36.02 5.27 5.78
CA ARG A 712 37.44 5.50 5.50
C ARG A 712 37.74 6.99 5.32
N THR A 713 36.93 7.74 4.56
CA THR A 713 37.15 9.19 4.39
C THR A 713 36.99 9.94 5.70
N LEU A 714 36.00 9.59 6.53
CA LEU A 714 35.81 10.16 7.87
C LEU A 714 36.99 9.83 8.80
N VAL A 715 37.46 8.58 8.81
CA VAL A 715 38.63 8.18 9.62
C VAL A 715 39.88 8.94 9.19
N ILE A 716 40.14 9.06 7.88
CA ILE A 716 41.27 9.84 7.36
C ILE A 716 41.16 11.31 7.78
N TYR A 717 39.95 11.88 7.74
CA TYR A 717 39.70 13.25 8.20
C TYR A 717 39.97 13.42 9.70
N CYS A 718 39.45 12.53 10.55
CA CYS A 718 39.72 12.52 11.99
C CYS A 718 41.21 12.34 12.31
N GLN A 719 41.89 11.43 11.60
CA GLN A 719 43.34 11.22 11.72
C GLN A 719 44.11 12.49 11.33
N ARG A 720 43.70 13.20 10.26
CA ARG A 720 44.29 14.48 9.87
C ARG A 720 44.14 15.53 10.98
N LEU A 721 42.94 15.68 11.55
CA LEU A 721 42.69 16.60 12.66
C LEU A 721 43.50 16.24 13.92
N ALA A 722 43.56 14.95 14.27
CA ALA A 722 44.35 14.47 15.40
C ALA A 722 45.86 14.76 15.20
N ARG A 723 46.40 14.47 14.01
CA ARG A 723 47.79 14.79 13.64
C ARG A 723 48.04 16.30 13.69
N GLN A 724 47.12 17.12 13.21
CA GLN A 724 47.21 18.59 13.30
C GLN A 724 47.23 19.06 14.75
N ARG A 725 46.35 18.53 15.61
CA ARG A 725 46.29 18.86 17.04
C ARG A 725 47.56 18.43 17.78
N LEU A 726 48.12 17.26 17.46
CA LEU A 726 49.39 16.79 18.00
C LEU A 726 50.56 17.68 17.56
N ARG A 727 50.62 18.08 16.27
CA ARG A 727 51.61 19.05 15.78
C ARG A 727 51.50 20.40 16.48
N TYR A 728 50.29 20.90 16.66
CA TYR A 728 50.04 22.16 17.38
C TYR A 728 50.51 22.09 18.84
N ARG A 729 50.18 21.01 19.57
CA ARG A 729 50.67 20.78 20.94
C ARG A 729 52.20 20.74 21.02
N ARG A 730 52.86 20.02 20.11
CA ARG A 730 54.34 19.99 20.03
C ARG A 730 54.91 21.38 19.75
N SER A 731 54.30 22.16 18.84
CA SER A 731 54.73 23.53 18.55
C SER A 731 54.62 24.46 19.76
N LEU A 732 53.55 24.34 20.56
CA LEU A 732 53.40 25.09 21.81
C LEU A 732 54.48 24.72 22.84
N GLN A 733 54.76 23.42 23.01
CA GLN A 733 55.83 22.95 23.90
C GLN A 733 57.20 23.48 23.46
N LEU A 734 57.51 23.44 22.16
CA LEU A 734 58.75 24.00 21.61
C LEU A 734 58.84 25.52 21.80
N ARG A 735 57.73 26.26 21.64
CA ARG A 735 57.69 27.72 21.93
C ARG A 735 57.95 28.01 23.40
N ALA A 736 57.32 27.26 24.32
CA ALA A 736 57.54 27.41 25.75
C ALA A 736 59.01 27.10 26.12
N PHE A 737 59.56 26.01 25.57
CA PHE A 737 60.97 25.66 25.75
C PHE A 737 61.92 26.74 25.22
N LYS A 738 61.64 27.31 24.03
CA LYS A 738 62.43 28.40 23.44
C LYS A 738 62.39 29.68 24.29
N LEU A 739 61.26 30.01 24.91
CA LEU A 739 61.15 31.14 25.84
C LEU A 739 61.97 30.90 27.12
N VAL A 740 61.92 29.68 27.67
CA VAL A 740 62.70 29.32 28.86
C VAL A 740 64.21 29.37 28.56
N THR A 741 64.65 28.82 27.43
CA THR A 741 66.08 28.88 27.04
C THR A 741 66.55 30.31 26.79
N GLN A 742 65.74 31.17 26.15
CA GLN A 742 66.06 32.59 26.00
C GLN A 742 66.23 33.30 27.36
N LYS A 743 65.35 33.03 28.34
CA LYS A 743 65.47 33.57 29.70
C LYS A 743 66.75 33.07 30.40
N ILE A 744 67.08 31.79 30.28
CA ILE A 744 68.31 31.20 30.85
C ILE A 744 69.55 31.86 30.24
N VAL A 745 69.62 31.98 28.91
CA VAL A 745 70.74 32.62 28.21
C VAL A 745 70.89 34.09 28.64
N PHE A 746 69.78 34.81 28.80
CA PHE A 746 69.78 36.19 29.30
C PHE A 746 70.37 36.30 30.72
N VAL A 747 69.96 35.41 31.64
CA VAL A 747 70.49 35.38 33.00
C VAL A 747 71.99 35.03 33.01
N GLN A 748 72.40 34.00 32.27
CA GLN A 748 73.81 33.58 32.16
C GLN A 748 74.70 34.70 31.61
N LYS A 749 74.25 35.40 30.56
CA LYS A 749 74.97 36.55 29.97
C LYS A 749 75.22 37.65 31.02
N ASN A 750 74.19 38.01 31.78
CA ASN A 750 74.29 39.10 32.77
C ASN A 750 75.18 38.74 33.95
N ILE A 751 75.12 37.48 34.43
CA ILE A 751 75.99 37.00 35.52
C ILE A 751 77.45 36.99 35.09
N ARG A 752 77.77 36.48 33.89
CA ARG A 752 79.14 36.48 33.35
C ARG A 752 79.70 37.90 33.24
N ARG A 753 78.91 38.86 32.76
CA ARG A 753 79.30 40.28 32.71
C ARG A 753 79.61 40.85 34.10
N LEU A 754 78.74 40.58 35.08
CA LEU A 754 78.90 41.12 36.44
C LEU A 754 80.15 40.58 37.15
N LEU A 755 80.47 39.29 36.97
CA LEU A 755 81.67 38.68 37.52
C LEU A 755 82.96 39.29 36.94
N ALA A 756 83.00 39.50 35.61
CA ALA A 756 84.16 40.11 34.95
C ALA A 756 84.42 41.55 35.43
N VAL A 757 83.37 42.37 35.56
CA VAL A 757 83.49 43.76 36.06
C VAL A 757 84.00 43.80 37.51
N ARG A 758 83.52 42.88 38.37
CA ARG A 758 83.97 42.80 39.76
C ARG A 758 85.45 42.42 39.86
N ALA A 759 85.92 41.49 39.04
CA ALA A 759 87.32 41.08 39.04
C ALA A 759 88.26 42.25 38.67
N TYR A 760 87.95 42.98 37.59
CA TYR A 760 88.75 44.13 37.15
C TYR A 760 88.88 45.23 38.23
N ASN A 761 87.78 45.59 38.89
CA ASN A 761 87.79 46.64 39.90
C ASN A 761 88.61 46.26 41.15
N ARG A 762 88.67 44.98 41.52
CA ARG A 762 89.48 44.53 42.65
C ARG A 762 90.97 44.73 42.41
N THR A 763 91.46 44.37 41.23
CA THR A 763 92.89 44.49 40.86
C THR A 763 93.34 45.94 40.85
N ARG A 764 92.52 46.84 40.27
CA ARG A 764 92.84 48.27 40.20
C ARG A 764 92.95 48.92 41.58
N ASN A 765 92.03 48.62 42.49
CA ASN A 765 92.01 49.24 43.83
C ASN A 765 93.16 48.74 44.73
N ALA A 766 93.55 47.47 44.59
CA ALA A 766 94.70 46.92 45.32
C ALA A 766 96.01 47.67 44.99
N GLY A 767 96.26 47.95 43.70
CA GLY A 767 97.48 48.66 43.27
C GLY A 767 97.61 50.07 43.84
N LEU A 768 96.53 50.85 43.84
CA LEU A 768 96.54 52.23 44.38
C LEU A 768 96.74 52.28 45.91
N THR A 769 96.32 51.25 46.62
CA THR A 769 96.41 51.21 48.09
C THR A 769 97.85 50.99 48.56
N ILE A 770 98.59 50.11 47.88
CA ILE A 770 99.99 49.78 48.23
C ILE A 770 100.91 51.00 48.06
N ILE A 771 100.78 51.73 46.95
CA ILE A 771 101.63 52.91 46.65
C ILE A 771 101.47 54.00 47.71
N ASN A 772 100.24 54.22 48.19
CA ASN A 772 99.97 55.25 49.19
C ASN A 772 100.47 54.88 50.60
N PHE A 773 100.48 53.60 50.97
CA PHE A 773 100.95 53.14 52.28
C PHE A 773 102.47 53.32 52.45
N ILE A 774 103.26 52.98 51.43
CA ILE A 774 104.73 53.07 51.49
C ILE A 774 105.20 54.51 51.72
N LYS A 775 104.58 55.48 51.03
CA LYS A 775 104.92 56.91 51.18
C LYS A 775 104.61 57.45 52.58
N GLY A 776 103.57 56.93 53.25
CA GLY A 776 103.20 57.36 54.61
C GLY A 776 104.12 56.83 55.70
N PHE A 777 104.61 55.59 55.60
CA PHE A 777 105.47 54.98 56.63
C PHE A 777 106.85 55.65 56.77
N LEU A 778 107.38 56.22 55.68
CA LEU A 778 108.70 56.85 55.66
C LEU A 778 108.76 58.18 56.46
N SER A 779 107.65 58.90 56.62
CA SER A 779 107.60 60.24 57.26
C SER A 779 107.01 60.25 58.67
N ARG A 780 107.07 59.11 59.39
CA ARG A 780 106.27 58.79 60.59
C ARG A 780 106.48 59.64 61.84
N ASN A 781 107.66 60.25 62.04
CA ASN A 781 107.98 61.02 63.25
C ASN A 781 107.93 62.54 63.01
N ASP A 782 107.61 62.97 61.80
CA ASP A 782 107.46 64.37 61.45
C ASP A 782 106.06 64.88 61.83
N PRO A 783 105.88 66.19 62.06
CA PRO A 783 104.56 66.80 62.20
C PRO A 783 103.66 66.50 60.98
N PRO A 784 102.32 66.59 61.13
CA PRO A 784 101.38 66.04 60.16
C PRO A 784 101.54 66.60 58.73
N ASN A 785 102.04 65.78 57.80
CA ASN A 785 102.13 66.10 56.37
C ASN A 785 101.12 65.28 55.53
N ALA A 786 100.96 65.58 54.23
CA ALA A 786 99.94 64.97 53.36
C ALA A 786 100.02 63.42 53.25
N TYR A 787 101.21 62.84 53.46
CA TYR A 787 101.44 61.39 53.36
C TYR A 787 101.39 60.70 54.73
N ASN A 788 101.89 61.34 55.79
CA ASN A 788 101.89 60.83 57.17
C ASN A 788 100.53 61.01 57.88
N ARG A 789 99.70 61.98 57.46
CA ARG A 789 98.38 62.22 58.08
C ARG A 789 97.51 60.97 58.11
N ARG A 790 97.50 60.18 57.02
CA ARG A 790 96.77 58.91 56.98
C ARG A 790 97.36 57.85 57.92
N PHE A 791 98.68 57.85 58.12
CA PHE A 791 99.33 56.88 58.99
C PHE A 791 99.13 57.22 60.48
N ILE A 792 99.20 58.51 60.86
CA ILE A 792 98.84 58.97 62.22
C ILE A 792 97.37 58.69 62.51
N VAL A 793 96.48 59.05 61.57
CA VAL A 793 95.05 58.70 61.67
C VAL A 793 94.90 57.19 61.77
N TYR A 794 95.63 56.39 60.99
CA TYR A 794 95.57 54.93 61.08
C TYR A 794 95.98 54.42 62.46
N LYS A 795 97.04 54.95 63.10
CA LYS A 795 97.44 54.58 64.46
C LYS A 795 96.38 54.96 65.50
N GLN A 796 95.80 56.16 65.41
CA GLN A 796 94.69 56.59 66.27
C GLN A 796 93.44 55.71 66.05
N THR A 797 93.09 55.47 64.80
CA THR A 797 91.93 54.64 64.42
C THR A 797 92.14 53.20 64.85
N LYS A 798 93.34 52.65 64.66
CA LYS A 798 93.67 51.28 65.08
C LYS A 798 93.55 51.12 66.59
N TYR A 799 94.06 52.07 67.37
CA TYR A 799 93.87 52.04 68.82
C TYR A 799 92.38 52.14 69.22
N LEU A 800 91.59 52.99 68.56
CA LEU A 800 90.14 53.10 68.82
C LEU A 800 89.36 51.85 68.37
N ILE A 801 89.75 51.19 67.28
CA ILE A 801 89.17 49.92 66.82
C ILE A 801 89.50 48.82 67.83
N GLU A 802 90.78 48.66 68.17
CA GLU A 802 91.23 47.69 69.18
C GLU A 802 90.54 47.94 70.53
N LEU A 803 90.33 49.21 70.89
CA LEU A 803 89.55 49.58 72.06
C LEU A 803 88.10 49.11 71.94
N SER A 804 87.43 49.40 70.82
CA SER A 804 86.03 49.02 70.56
C SER A 804 85.78 47.52 70.57
N GLU A 805 86.75 46.72 70.09
CA GLU A 805 86.68 45.25 70.09
C GLU A 805 86.88 44.67 71.50
N ALA A 806 87.60 45.37 72.37
CA ALA A 806 87.92 44.96 73.73
C ALA A 806 87.10 45.69 74.82
N LEU A 807 85.97 46.32 74.47
CA LEU A 807 85.09 47.02 75.42
C LEU A 807 84.27 46.03 76.29
N PRO A 808 84.16 46.25 77.61
CA PRO A 808 83.28 45.49 78.49
C PRO A 808 81.81 45.51 78.01
N GLN A 809 81.13 44.35 77.92
CA GLN A 809 79.73 44.26 77.42
C GLN A 809 78.67 44.15 78.52
N SER A 810 79.06 43.90 79.76
CA SER A 810 78.13 43.81 80.90
C SER A 810 78.55 44.77 82.01
N LEU A 811 77.58 45.17 82.85
CA LEU A 811 77.81 46.00 84.04
C LEU A 811 78.80 45.36 85.06
N ILE A 812 79.18 44.09 84.90
CA ILE A 812 80.01 43.33 85.84
C ILE A 812 81.47 43.21 85.36
N ASP A 813 81.81 43.65 84.14
CA ASP A 813 83.16 43.51 83.53
C ASP A 813 84.02 44.81 83.60
N TYR A 814 85.32 44.69 83.95
CA TYR A 814 86.22 45.80 84.34
C TYR A 814 87.50 45.98 83.47
N ARG A 815 87.72 45.19 82.42
CA ARG A 815 88.96 45.19 81.62
C ARG A 815 89.10 46.43 80.71
N TRP A 816 90.32 47.00 80.54
CA TRP A 816 90.59 48.15 79.64
C TRP A 816 92.02 48.16 79.02
N PRO A 817 92.22 48.44 77.71
CA PRO A 817 93.53 48.39 77.01
C PRO A 817 94.47 49.62 77.20
N ASN A 818 95.80 49.42 77.12
CA ASN A 818 96.83 50.47 77.27
C ASN A 818 96.97 51.39 76.02
N PRO A 819 96.95 52.74 76.16
CA PRO A 819 97.03 53.68 75.03
C PRO A 819 98.44 54.00 74.49
N PRO A 820 98.59 54.25 73.17
CA PRO A 820 99.80 54.85 72.57
C PRO A 820 99.93 56.34 72.92
N ASN A 821 101.15 56.90 72.86
CA ASN A 821 101.48 58.27 73.31
C ASN A 821 100.53 59.36 72.81
N CYS A 822 100.00 59.27 71.59
CA CYS A 822 99.07 60.24 71.04
C CYS A 822 97.62 60.13 71.57
N CYS A 823 97.28 59.11 72.35
CA CYS A 823 95.91 58.77 72.78
C CYS A 823 95.77 58.54 74.30
N VAL A 824 96.78 58.87 75.10
CA VAL A 824 96.81 58.59 76.56
C VAL A 824 95.67 59.31 77.28
N GLU A 825 95.50 60.60 77.03
CA GLU A 825 94.46 61.43 77.64
C GLU A 825 93.04 60.97 77.25
N VAL A 826 92.84 60.62 75.97
CA VAL A 826 91.55 60.19 75.42
C VAL A 826 91.09 58.86 76.01
N SER A 827 92.00 57.90 76.21
CA SER A 827 91.65 56.58 76.76
C SER A 827 91.09 56.65 78.17
N ALA A 828 91.63 57.55 79.01
CA ALA A 828 91.17 57.74 80.38
C ALA A 828 89.72 58.26 80.42
N LEU A 829 89.37 59.21 79.55
CA LEU A 829 88.02 59.76 79.45
C LEU A 829 87.01 58.73 78.92
N LEU A 830 87.37 57.95 77.90
CA LEU A 830 86.50 56.95 77.30
C LEU A 830 86.14 55.81 78.28
N LYS A 831 87.07 55.44 79.17
CA LYS A 831 86.83 54.41 80.19
C LYS A 831 85.70 54.80 81.14
N ALA A 832 85.69 56.06 81.58
CA ALA A 832 84.64 56.58 82.45
C ALA A 832 83.29 56.65 81.71
N MET A 833 83.27 57.19 80.49
CA MET A 833 82.04 57.37 79.71
C MET A 833 81.32 56.05 79.36
N HIS A 834 82.06 55.00 78.97
CA HIS A 834 81.45 53.72 78.58
C HIS A 834 80.69 53.04 79.73
N ARG A 835 81.21 53.18 80.94
CA ARG A 835 80.65 52.58 82.15
C ARG A 835 79.31 53.21 82.53
N ASP A 836 79.20 54.53 82.44
CA ASP A 836 77.95 55.24 82.68
C ASP A 836 76.90 54.92 81.62
N TRP A 837 77.30 54.80 80.35
CA TRP A 837 76.40 54.47 79.25
C TRP A 837 75.74 53.09 79.41
N LEU A 838 76.49 52.04 79.75
CA LEU A 838 75.96 50.69 79.97
C LEU A 838 74.85 50.66 81.04
N SER A 839 75.02 51.41 82.13
CA SER A 839 74.03 51.51 83.21
C SER A 839 72.71 52.17 82.79
N ARG A 840 72.77 53.03 81.77
CA ARG A 840 71.62 53.79 81.27
C ARG A 840 70.85 53.00 80.20
N VAL A 841 71.55 52.28 79.33
CA VAL A 841 70.92 51.46 78.27
C VAL A 841 70.03 50.36 78.85
N TYR A 842 70.48 49.66 79.89
CA TYR A 842 69.72 48.60 80.52
C TYR A 842 68.36 49.08 81.07
N ARG A 843 68.35 50.22 81.78
CA ARG A 843 67.12 50.81 82.36
C ARG A 843 66.20 51.43 81.30
N ALA A 844 66.78 52.07 80.27
CA ALA A 844 66.00 52.73 79.21
C ALA A 844 65.27 51.74 78.29
N ASN A 845 65.74 50.49 78.17
CA ASN A 845 65.11 49.50 77.29
C ASN A 845 63.84 48.87 77.89
N LEU A 846 63.72 48.77 79.22
CA LEU A 846 62.53 48.20 79.87
C LEU A 846 61.33 49.16 79.89
N ALA A 847 61.56 50.46 80.03
CA ALA A 847 60.49 51.46 80.13
C ALA A 847 59.92 51.93 78.77
N LYS A 848 60.59 51.64 77.66
CA LYS A 848 60.25 52.20 76.34
C LYS A 848 59.14 51.45 75.58
N SER A 849 58.73 50.26 76.01
CA SER A 849 57.71 49.48 75.28
C SER A 849 56.44 49.29 76.11
N PRO A 850 55.50 50.27 76.09
CA PRO A 850 54.24 50.20 76.83
C PRO A 850 53.40 48.96 76.50
N GLU A 851 53.51 48.43 75.27
CA GLU A 851 52.87 47.17 74.87
C GLU A 851 53.38 45.95 75.64
N THR A 852 54.65 45.94 76.04
CA THR A 852 55.25 44.81 76.76
C THR A 852 54.78 44.76 78.22
N TYR A 853 54.46 45.92 78.80
CA TYR A 853 53.92 46.02 80.16
C TYR A 853 52.48 45.52 80.27
N GLU A 854 51.60 45.91 79.35
CA GLU A 854 50.20 45.46 79.35
C GLU A 854 50.06 43.96 78.99
N ARG A 855 50.97 43.42 78.17
CA ARG A 855 51.04 41.97 77.89
C ARG A 855 51.37 41.13 79.12
N LEU A 856 52.20 41.65 80.03
CA LEU A 856 52.52 40.95 81.29
C LEU A 856 51.32 40.89 82.23
N LYS A 857 50.46 41.92 82.26
CA LYS A 857 49.18 41.86 82.97
C LYS A 857 48.22 40.83 82.37
N PHE A 858 48.13 40.74 81.04
CA PHE A 858 47.22 39.80 80.37
C PHE A 858 47.59 38.32 80.62
N LYS A 859 48.90 38.01 80.70
CA LYS A 859 49.38 36.67 81.08
C LYS A 859 49.11 36.32 82.55
N LEU A 860 49.01 37.32 83.44
CA LEU A 860 48.65 37.11 84.85
C LEU A 860 47.20 36.61 84.98
N THR A 861 46.25 37.24 84.28
CA THR A 861 44.82 36.86 84.32
C THR A 861 44.56 35.46 83.77
N ALA A 862 45.28 35.06 82.70
CA ALA A 862 45.15 33.72 82.14
C ALA A 862 45.65 32.62 83.10
N SER A 863 46.62 32.95 83.96
CA SER A 863 47.13 32.04 84.99
C SER A 863 46.13 31.75 86.09
N GLU A 864 45.19 32.65 86.37
CA GLU A 864 44.14 32.45 87.38
C GLU A 864 43.03 31.50 86.87
N ILE A 865 42.79 31.42 85.55
CA ILE A 865 41.71 30.61 84.93
C ILE A 865 42.15 29.17 84.59
N PHE A 866 43.28 28.99 83.88
CA PHE A 866 43.60 27.74 83.18
C PHE A 866 44.64 26.84 83.89
N LYS A 867 45.42 27.37 84.84
CA LYS A 867 46.53 26.65 85.48
C LYS A 867 46.02 25.41 86.23
N GLY A 868 46.31 24.22 85.70
CA GLY A 868 45.91 22.92 86.26
C GLY A 868 44.57 22.35 85.76
N LYS A 869 43.78 23.09 84.96
CA LYS A 869 42.43 22.64 84.50
C LYS A 869 42.37 22.16 83.05
N LYS A 870 43.23 22.65 82.16
CA LYS A 870 43.33 22.19 80.76
C LYS A 870 44.77 21.91 80.38
N LEU A 871 45.02 20.76 79.74
CA LEU A 871 46.38 20.28 79.46
C LEU A 871 47.16 21.21 78.51
N ILE A 872 46.48 21.96 77.64
CA ILE A 872 47.13 22.83 76.65
C ILE A 872 47.69 24.15 77.22
N TYR A 873 47.42 24.49 78.49
CA TYR A 873 47.78 25.80 79.06
C TYR A 873 49.30 26.11 79.06
N PRO A 874 50.22 25.22 79.49
CA PRO A 874 51.65 25.54 79.51
C PRO A 874 52.23 25.81 78.12
N GLU A 875 51.67 25.19 77.08
CA GLU A 875 52.09 25.47 75.70
C GLU A 875 51.65 26.84 75.23
N SER A 876 50.52 27.35 75.71
CA SER A 876 50.06 28.70 75.38
C SER A 876 51.03 29.80 75.86
N LEU A 877 51.76 29.58 76.96
CA LEU A 877 52.71 30.55 77.52
C LEU A 877 53.96 30.77 76.64
N LYS A 878 54.28 29.83 75.74
CA LYS A 878 55.35 29.98 74.75
C LYS A 878 55.05 31.06 73.72
N PHE A 879 53.78 31.35 73.50
CA PHE A 879 53.30 32.32 72.54
C PHE A 879 52.93 33.62 73.24
N ASP A 880 53.13 34.74 72.54
CA ASP A 880 52.66 36.02 73.01
C ASP A 880 51.17 36.19 72.73
N PHE A 881 50.45 36.63 73.76
CA PHE A 881 49.01 36.79 73.71
C PHE A 881 48.64 37.99 72.84
N ASN A 882 47.75 37.79 71.88
CA ASN A 882 47.35 38.81 70.91
C ASN A 882 45.81 38.85 70.75
N ILE A 883 45.28 40.06 70.56
CA ILE A 883 43.85 40.36 70.58
C ILE A 883 43.20 40.29 69.18
N ASP A 884 43.94 40.56 68.10
CA ASP A 884 43.44 40.55 66.71
C ASP A 884 44.10 39.44 65.88
N ARG A 885 43.66 38.18 66.04
CA ARG A 885 44.17 37.04 65.25
C ARG A 885 43.58 37.00 63.83
N ALA A 886 42.49 37.72 63.56
CA ALA A 886 41.86 37.78 62.23
C ALA A 886 42.27 39.01 61.38
N GLY A 887 42.91 40.02 61.98
CA GLY A 887 43.45 41.20 61.28
C GLY A 887 42.39 42.18 60.76
N ILE A 888 41.18 42.19 61.33
CA ILE A 888 40.03 42.97 60.82
C ILE A 888 39.56 44.01 61.86
N LEU A 889 40.04 43.92 63.10
CA LEU A 889 39.55 44.70 64.24
C LEU A 889 39.69 46.22 64.00
N GLN A 890 40.82 46.68 63.48
CA GLN A 890 40.99 48.11 63.11
C GLN A 890 40.06 48.59 61.98
N LYS A 891 39.80 47.76 60.96
CA LYS A 891 38.87 48.14 59.89
C LYS A 891 37.44 48.31 60.42
N LEU A 892 37.03 47.46 61.35
CA LEU A 892 35.72 47.54 61.99
C LEU A 892 35.58 48.78 62.87
N ILE A 893 36.62 49.10 63.66
CA ILE A 893 36.67 50.31 64.50
C ILE A 893 36.50 51.59 63.64
N ASN A 894 37.25 51.71 62.53
CA ASN A 894 37.15 52.88 61.64
C ASN A 894 35.78 53.00 60.95
N THR A 895 35.11 51.89 60.65
CA THR A 895 33.81 51.92 59.96
C THR A 895 32.68 52.32 60.90
N ASN A 896 32.71 51.89 62.16
CA ASN A 896 31.74 52.33 63.18
C ASN A 896 31.85 53.82 63.51
N GLN A 897 33.03 54.46 63.36
CA GLN A 897 33.19 55.90 63.62
C GLN A 897 32.57 56.80 62.53
N GLN A 898 32.51 56.34 61.27
CA GLN A 898 31.82 57.10 60.21
C GLN A 898 30.28 56.97 60.25
N ASN A 899 29.75 55.93 60.91
CA ASN A 899 28.32 55.73 61.09
C ASN A 899 27.93 56.02 62.55
N SER A 900 27.84 57.31 62.91
CA SER A 900 27.45 57.73 64.26
C SER A 900 25.94 57.63 64.49
N GLU A 901 25.44 56.40 64.61
CA GLU A 901 24.16 56.09 65.24
C GLU A 901 24.25 54.83 66.11
N ASN A 902 25.37 54.58 66.80
CA ASN A 902 25.35 54.51 68.27
C ASN A 902 26.66 53.92 68.84
N PRO A 903 27.27 54.53 69.88
CA PRO A 903 28.71 54.41 70.14
C PRO A 903 29.08 53.36 71.20
N LYS A 904 28.17 52.47 71.61
CA LYS A 904 28.38 51.64 72.82
C LYS A 904 29.14 50.32 72.61
N THR A 905 29.44 49.92 71.39
CA THR A 905 30.03 48.59 71.12
C THR A 905 31.54 48.64 70.86
N VAL A 906 32.32 48.09 71.80
CA VAL A 906 33.80 47.94 71.68
C VAL A 906 34.13 46.53 71.22
N TYR A 907 35.02 46.41 70.23
CA TYR A 907 35.53 45.13 69.71
C TYR A 907 36.69 44.64 70.58
N LEU A 908 36.58 43.44 71.15
CA LEU A 908 37.47 42.91 72.18
C LEU A 908 38.39 41.80 71.71
N TYR A 909 38.00 40.99 70.72
CA TYR A 909 38.83 39.90 70.21
C TYR A 909 38.35 39.46 68.82
N THR A 910 39.29 39.03 67.97
CA THR A 910 38.96 38.40 66.67
C THR A 910 39.77 37.14 66.43
N SER A 911 39.16 36.14 65.80
CA SER A 911 39.87 34.95 65.30
C SER A 911 39.16 34.34 64.10
N GLU A 912 39.93 33.74 63.21
CA GLU A 912 39.37 32.80 62.24
C GLU A 912 38.89 31.54 62.97
N VAL A 913 37.69 31.08 62.64
CA VAL A 913 37.07 29.90 63.25
C VAL A 913 36.43 29.03 62.17
N THR A 914 36.41 27.72 62.41
CA THR A 914 35.68 26.78 61.55
C THR A 914 34.32 26.51 62.18
N LYS A 915 33.24 26.97 61.53
CA LYS A 915 31.86 26.68 61.95
C LYS A 915 31.34 25.46 61.21
N PHE A 916 30.83 24.45 61.91
CA PHE A 916 30.24 23.26 61.27
C PHE A 916 28.74 23.45 60.99
N ASP A 917 28.29 23.07 59.78
CA ASP A 917 26.87 23.11 59.42
C ASP A 917 26.08 22.07 60.22
N ARG A 918 24.96 22.51 60.81
CA ARG A 918 24.03 21.65 61.58
C ARG A 918 23.51 20.48 60.74
N ARG A 919 23.20 20.74 59.46
CA ARG A 919 22.84 19.69 58.49
C ARG A 919 24.05 19.25 57.68
N GLY A 920 24.51 18.04 58.04
CA GLY A 920 25.55 17.29 57.36
C GLY A 920 26.98 17.71 57.70
N TYR A 921 27.22 18.56 58.70
CA TYR A 921 28.54 18.94 59.24
C TYR A 921 29.55 19.42 58.22
N ARG A 922 29.09 20.10 57.17
CA ARG A 922 30.01 20.76 56.26
C ARG A 922 30.72 21.89 57.01
N PRO A 923 32.06 21.88 57.10
CA PRO A 923 32.81 22.94 57.72
C PRO A 923 32.72 24.21 56.88
N ARG A 924 32.58 25.36 57.54
CA ARG A 924 32.58 26.68 56.91
C ARG A 924 33.47 27.62 57.70
N VAL A 925 34.52 28.12 57.06
CA VAL A 925 35.41 29.12 57.64
C VAL A 925 34.66 30.44 57.84
N ARG A 926 34.75 30.98 59.04
CA ARG A 926 34.14 32.23 59.48
C ARG A 926 35.15 33.02 60.30
N ILE A 927 34.84 34.29 60.55
CA ILE A 927 35.58 35.09 61.51
C ILE A 927 34.64 35.32 62.70
N LEU A 928 35.14 34.99 63.89
CA LEU A 928 34.50 35.28 65.16
C LEU A 928 35.02 36.62 65.66
N ILE A 929 34.09 37.48 66.04
CA ILE A 929 34.36 38.77 66.66
C ILE A 929 33.61 38.81 67.98
N ILE A 930 34.31 39.16 69.04
CA ILE A 930 33.72 39.39 70.36
C ILE A 930 33.64 40.90 70.55
N THR A 931 32.45 41.41 70.84
CA THR A 931 32.26 42.77 71.33
C THR A 931 31.84 42.76 72.79
N THR A 932 31.69 43.93 73.38
CA THR A 932 31.12 44.10 74.72
C THR A 932 29.69 43.56 74.86
N GLU A 933 28.94 43.47 73.77
CA GLU A 933 27.52 43.10 73.79
C GLU A 933 27.20 41.82 73.00
N ASN A 934 27.97 41.49 71.96
CA ASN A 934 27.62 40.48 70.97
C ASN A 934 28.82 39.63 70.51
N ILE A 935 28.54 38.37 70.16
CA ILE A 935 29.41 37.54 69.32
C ILE A 935 28.91 37.62 67.88
N LEU A 936 29.76 38.15 66.99
CA LEU A 936 29.47 38.26 65.56
C LEU A 936 30.25 37.19 64.79
N ILE A 937 29.56 36.46 63.91
CA ILE A 937 30.16 35.49 63.00
C ILE A 937 29.94 35.99 61.56
N ILE A 938 31.02 36.36 60.90
CA ILE A 938 30.99 36.96 59.56
C ILE A 938 31.56 36.04 58.49
N LYS A 939 31.08 36.28 57.27
CA LYS A 939 31.52 35.59 56.07
C LYS A 939 32.80 36.24 55.54
N LYS A 940 33.83 35.42 55.35
CA LYS A 940 35.12 35.89 54.85
C LYS A 940 35.08 36.53 53.45
N SER A 941 34.10 36.18 52.60
CA SER A 941 34.07 36.58 51.18
C SER A 941 33.35 37.91 50.85
N ASP A 942 32.51 38.46 51.74
CA ASP A 942 31.72 39.65 51.39
C ASP A 942 32.48 40.94 51.75
N LYS A 943 32.76 41.80 50.77
CA LYS A 943 33.27 43.17 51.02
C LYS A 943 32.33 43.97 51.93
N ASN A 944 31.03 43.67 51.85
CA ASN A 944 30.00 44.29 52.70
C ASN A 944 29.88 43.62 54.08
N GLN A 945 30.84 42.78 54.47
CA GLN A 945 30.96 42.17 55.80
C GLN A 945 29.62 41.62 56.33
N THR A 946 28.90 40.86 55.52
CA THR A 946 27.55 40.43 55.91
C THR A 946 27.61 39.52 57.13
N ILE A 947 26.96 39.95 58.22
CA ILE A 947 26.83 39.20 59.46
C ILE A 947 25.97 37.96 59.19
N LYS A 948 26.48 36.77 59.53
CA LYS A 948 25.73 35.51 59.36
C LYS A 948 24.99 35.09 60.61
N ASP A 949 25.66 35.23 61.75
CA ASP A 949 25.03 35.04 63.05
C ASP A 949 25.52 36.16 63.98
N GLN A 950 24.57 36.78 64.66
CA GLN A 950 24.80 37.72 65.76
C GLN A 950 24.16 37.10 66.99
N LEU A 951 24.98 36.86 68.02
CA LEU A 951 24.56 36.26 69.27
C LEU A 951 24.81 37.26 70.41
N PRO A 952 23.76 37.85 71.00
CA PRO A 952 23.90 38.67 72.20
C PRO A 952 24.47 37.82 73.35
N LEU A 953 25.44 38.38 74.08
CA LEU A 953 26.10 37.69 75.20
C LEU A 953 25.11 37.29 76.30
N GLU A 954 24.03 38.06 76.49
CA GLU A 954 22.96 37.82 77.47
C GLU A 954 22.20 36.50 77.26
N HIS A 955 22.16 36.01 76.02
CA HIS A 955 21.43 34.80 75.64
C HIS A 955 22.31 33.55 75.53
N ILE A 956 23.59 33.66 75.91
CA ILE A 956 24.51 32.54 76.02
C ILE A 956 24.34 31.91 77.40
N THR A 957 24.04 30.62 77.43
CA THR A 957 23.79 29.89 78.68
C THR A 957 25.03 29.21 79.24
N ASN A 958 25.84 28.59 78.40
CA ASN A 958 27.09 27.95 78.82
C ASN A 958 28.11 27.86 77.68
N LEU A 959 29.40 27.90 78.05
CA LEU A 959 30.52 27.56 77.17
C LEU A 959 31.09 26.21 77.57
N GLN A 960 30.85 25.20 76.72
CA GLN A 960 31.29 23.83 76.98
C GLN A 960 32.54 23.51 76.18
N MET A 961 33.54 23.02 76.89
CA MET A 961 34.85 22.65 76.37
C MET A 961 35.19 21.25 76.83
N THR A 962 36.14 20.58 76.20
CA THR A 962 36.70 19.31 76.66
C THR A 962 37.97 19.53 77.51
N SER A 963 38.33 18.56 78.35
CA SER A 963 39.56 18.59 79.16
C SER A 963 40.84 18.22 78.38
N GLY A 964 40.70 17.62 77.19
CA GLY A 964 41.81 17.16 76.36
C GLY A 964 42.56 18.29 75.62
N MET A 965 43.41 17.89 74.67
CA MET A 965 44.26 18.79 73.88
C MET A 965 43.56 19.40 72.66
N ASP A 966 42.26 19.13 72.47
CA ASP A 966 41.49 19.64 71.34
C ASP A 966 41.06 21.10 71.50
N ASN A 967 40.66 21.67 70.35
CA ASN A 967 40.28 23.06 70.15
C ASN A 967 38.76 23.24 69.96
N PHE A 968 37.96 22.30 70.45
CA PHE A 968 36.51 22.34 70.28
C PHE A 968 35.85 23.31 71.26
N LEU A 969 34.83 24.02 70.77
CA LEU A 969 33.97 24.88 71.58
C LEU A 969 32.51 24.73 71.12
N LEU A 970 31.64 24.39 72.06
CA LEU A 970 30.20 24.41 71.86
C LEU A 970 29.59 25.63 72.56
N ILE A 971 28.83 26.42 71.81
CA ILE A 971 28.05 27.55 72.34
C ILE A 971 26.57 27.19 72.30
N LYS A 972 25.95 27.09 73.49
CA LYS A 972 24.52 26.85 73.66
C LYS A 972 23.72 28.15 73.66
N VAL A 973 22.66 28.20 72.85
CA VAL A 973 21.83 29.40 72.63
C VAL A 973 20.38 29.17 73.08
N SER A 974 19.75 30.17 73.70
CA SER A 974 18.35 30.11 74.15
C SER A 974 17.32 30.03 73.01
N GLU A 975 16.26 29.21 73.15
CA GLU A 975 15.19 29.01 72.14
C GLU A 975 14.35 30.26 71.82
N LYS A 976 14.27 31.22 72.75
CA LYS A 976 13.44 32.45 72.61
C LYS A 976 13.87 33.36 71.46
N LEU A 977 15.00 33.08 70.83
CA LEU A 977 15.58 33.91 69.78
C LEU A 977 15.02 33.48 68.41
N GLU A 978 13.95 34.15 67.96
CA GLU A 978 13.19 33.76 66.78
C GLU A 978 14.04 33.61 65.50
N LYS A 979 15.05 34.49 65.33
CA LYS A 979 15.96 34.50 64.17
C LYS A 979 17.07 33.43 64.22
N SER A 980 17.28 32.74 65.35
CA SER A 980 18.41 31.81 65.51
C SER A 980 18.10 30.43 64.92
N LYS A 981 19.14 29.79 64.39
CA LYS A 981 19.07 28.48 63.71
C LYS A 981 19.49 27.31 64.62
N GLY A 982 19.64 27.51 65.94
CA GLY A 982 20.13 26.53 66.93
C GLY A 982 21.61 26.72 67.33
N ASP A 983 22.17 25.76 68.09
CA ASP A 983 23.53 25.79 68.68
C ASP A 983 24.65 26.05 67.66
N VAL A 984 25.79 26.54 68.13
CA VAL A 984 26.95 26.84 67.29
C VAL A 984 28.14 25.97 67.68
N LEU A 985 28.60 25.18 66.72
CA LEU A 985 29.76 24.28 66.81
C LEU A 985 30.97 24.96 66.17
N LEU A 986 32.02 25.21 66.97
CA LEU A 986 33.23 25.88 66.53
C LEU A 986 34.48 25.06 66.86
N GLU A 987 35.47 25.16 65.97
CA GLU A 987 36.87 24.83 66.25
C GLU A 987 37.67 26.14 66.30
N VAL A 988 38.31 26.42 67.45
CA VAL A 988 39.00 27.68 67.76
C VAL A 988 40.49 27.45 68.04
N PRO A 989 41.42 27.90 67.18
CA PRO A 989 42.86 27.62 67.32
C PRO A 989 43.51 28.16 68.60
N TYR A 990 43.16 29.38 69.03
CA TYR A 990 43.70 30.04 70.22
C TYR A 990 42.68 30.06 71.35
N LEU A 991 42.31 28.87 71.78
CA LEU A 991 41.20 28.65 72.70
C LEU A 991 41.40 29.36 74.06
N VAL A 992 42.62 29.30 74.62
CA VAL A 992 42.97 29.94 75.90
C VAL A 992 42.83 31.47 75.83
N GLU A 993 43.36 32.09 74.77
CA GLU A 993 43.27 33.55 74.55
C GLU A 993 41.80 33.98 74.39
N CYS A 994 41.06 33.27 73.53
CA CYS A 994 39.67 33.59 73.20
C CYS A 994 38.75 33.50 74.43
N VAL A 995 38.89 32.44 75.24
CA VAL A 995 38.05 32.26 76.43
C VAL A 995 38.46 33.19 77.56
N THR A 996 39.75 33.55 77.70
CA THR A 996 40.16 34.61 78.63
C THR A 996 39.49 35.94 78.28
N ALA A 997 39.39 36.26 76.98
CA ALA A 997 38.71 37.46 76.51
C ALA A 997 37.20 37.42 76.77
N LEU A 998 36.53 36.27 76.58
CA LEU A 998 35.09 36.10 76.90
C LEU A 998 34.80 36.17 78.40
N SER A 999 35.62 35.51 79.23
CA SER A 999 35.45 35.43 80.69
C SER A 999 35.55 36.79 81.36
N LYS A 1000 36.36 37.70 80.79
CA LYS A 1000 36.49 39.08 81.30
C LYS A 1000 35.19 39.89 81.17
N GLN A 1001 34.30 39.53 80.24
CA GLN A 1001 33.00 40.20 80.05
C GLN A 1001 31.87 39.50 80.81
N ALA A 1002 31.90 38.17 80.87
CA ALA A 1002 30.90 37.37 81.57
C ALA A 1002 31.61 36.34 82.49
N PRO A 1003 32.03 36.74 83.69
CA PRO A 1003 32.69 35.83 84.62
C PRO A 1003 31.70 34.75 85.10
N GLY A 1004 32.08 33.47 85.01
CA GLY A 1004 31.34 32.35 85.59
C GLY A 1004 30.68 31.35 84.63
N ILE A 1005 30.74 31.56 83.31
CA ILE A 1005 30.02 30.73 82.29
C ILE A 1005 30.83 29.55 81.70
N VAL A 1006 31.96 29.18 82.29
CA VAL A 1006 32.92 28.22 81.69
C VAL A 1006 32.81 26.83 82.33
N GLU A 1007 32.60 25.80 81.50
CA GLU A 1007 32.41 24.39 81.89
C GLU A 1007 33.30 23.43 81.06
N PHE A 1008 33.89 22.40 81.68
CA PHE A 1008 34.81 21.44 81.05
C PHE A 1008 34.29 19.98 81.09
N ILE A 1009 34.42 19.22 79.99
CA ILE A 1009 33.87 17.86 79.78
C ILE A 1009 34.97 16.82 79.57
N ASN A 1010 34.85 15.68 80.24
CA ASN A 1010 35.87 14.64 80.26
C ASN A 1010 35.68 13.62 79.13
N MET A 1011 36.63 13.62 78.20
CA MET A 1011 36.58 12.75 77.01
C MET A 1011 36.84 11.27 77.30
N GLN A 1012 37.34 10.91 78.49
CA GLN A 1012 37.53 9.50 78.85
C GLN A 1012 36.23 8.82 79.35
N GLU A 1013 35.28 9.59 79.91
CA GLU A 1013 34.05 9.06 80.51
C GLU A 1013 32.86 9.09 79.54
N ASN A 1014 32.77 10.16 78.74
CA ASN A 1014 31.69 10.31 77.79
C ASN A 1014 32.12 9.77 76.43
N SER A 1015 31.25 8.98 75.82
CA SER A 1015 31.41 8.52 74.44
C SER A 1015 30.65 9.40 73.43
N CYS A 1016 29.67 10.23 73.85
CA CYS A 1016 29.02 11.20 72.96
C CYS A 1016 28.40 12.46 73.64
N MET A 1017 28.17 13.54 72.87
CA MET A 1017 27.54 14.83 73.19
C MET A 1017 26.44 15.16 72.15
N LYS A 1018 25.41 15.93 72.51
CA LYS A 1018 24.24 16.29 71.65
C LYS A 1018 24.27 17.75 71.20
N HIS A 1019 23.71 18.05 70.01
CA HIS A 1019 23.43 19.42 69.55
C HIS A 1019 22.07 19.56 68.83
N ASP A 1020 21.44 20.73 68.97
CA ASP A 1020 20.08 21.01 68.49
C ASP A 1020 20.01 21.79 67.16
N MET A 1021 18.97 21.49 66.35
CA MET A 1021 18.73 22.08 65.03
C MET A 1021 17.27 22.51 64.85
N LYS A 1022 17.01 23.76 64.45
CA LYS A 1022 15.63 24.24 64.24
C LYS A 1022 14.99 23.58 62.99
N ASN A 1023 13.73 23.14 63.12
CA ASN A 1023 12.87 22.43 62.15
C ASN A 1023 13.24 20.96 61.82
N SER A 1024 13.79 20.19 62.76
CA SER A 1024 14.10 18.76 62.61
C SER A 1024 13.66 17.98 63.87
N LYS A 1025 12.86 16.89 63.78
CA LYS A 1025 12.44 16.08 64.95
C LYS A 1025 13.53 15.17 65.54
N ASN A 1026 14.68 15.05 64.87
CA ASN A 1026 15.82 14.29 65.37
C ASN A 1026 17.06 15.20 65.57
N PRO A 1027 17.69 15.15 66.77
CA PRO A 1027 18.90 15.91 67.12
C PRO A 1027 20.18 15.26 66.59
N GLY A 1028 21.26 16.05 66.47
CA GLY A 1028 22.57 15.56 66.02
C GLY A 1028 23.47 15.18 67.19
N PHE A 1029 24.30 14.15 67.01
CA PHE A 1029 25.21 13.64 68.03
C PHE A 1029 26.67 13.77 67.62
N ILE A 1030 27.53 13.88 68.62
CA ILE A 1030 28.97 14.04 68.55
C ILE A 1030 29.56 12.90 69.36
N GLU A 1031 30.40 12.04 68.80
CA GLU A 1031 31.06 10.98 69.55
C GLU A 1031 32.49 11.35 69.96
N PHE A 1032 32.97 10.74 71.03
CA PHE A 1032 34.29 10.91 71.62
C PHE A 1032 35.08 9.61 71.54
N ILE A 1033 36.31 9.69 71.04
CA ILE A 1033 37.16 8.52 70.77
C ILE A 1033 38.51 8.66 71.54
N PRO A 1034 38.84 7.77 72.51
CA PRO A 1034 40.00 7.85 73.42
C PRO A 1034 41.32 7.21 72.88
N VAL A 1035 42.34 6.98 73.75
CA VAL A 1035 43.78 6.88 73.37
C VAL A 1035 44.51 5.47 73.33
N ALA A 1036 44.24 4.41 74.14
CA ALA A 1036 45.08 3.15 74.24
C ALA A 1036 45.01 2.16 73.05
N VAL A 1037 43.95 2.30 72.25
CA VAL A 1037 43.80 1.63 70.96
C VAL A 1037 44.08 2.63 69.80
N SER A 1038 43.97 3.96 70.02
CA SER A 1038 43.86 5.01 68.97
C SER A 1038 44.73 6.27 69.20
N GLU A 1039 45.23 6.92 68.13
CA GLU A 1039 46.29 7.94 68.25
C GLU A 1039 45.88 9.40 68.26
N ARG A 1040 44.84 9.76 67.53
CA ARG A 1040 44.76 11.16 67.11
C ARG A 1040 44.37 12.03 68.32
N LYS A 1041 45.22 12.99 68.72
CA LYS A 1041 44.90 13.95 69.79
C LYS A 1041 44.26 15.21 69.22
N GLY A 1042 42.94 15.31 69.33
CA GLY A 1042 42.19 16.54 69.11
C GLY A 1042 41.64 16.82 67.70
N GLU A 1043 41.34 15.80 66.89
CA GLU A 1043 40.79 15.98 65.54
C GLU A 1043 39.25 16.00 65.52
N ILE A 1044 38.65 16.99 64.83
CA ILE A 1044 37.19 17.21 64.73
C ILE A 1044 36.71 16.91 63.29
N ARG A 1045 36.06 15.74 63.06
CA ARG A 1045 35.67 15.25 61.71
C ARG A 1045 34.33 14.53 61.66
N LYS A 1046 33.62 14.61 60.53
CA LYS A 1046 32.36 13.88 60.26
C LYS A 1046 32.67 12.42 59.90
N GLY A 1047 32.13 11.48 60.67
CA GLY A 1047 32.32 10.04 60.48
C GLY A 1047 31.36 9.41 59.48
N ASN A 1048 31.55 8.11 59.27
CA ASN A 1048 30.84 7.29 58.27
C ASN A 1048 29.32 7.23 58.50
N ASN A 1049 28.90 7.49 59.73
CA ASN A 1049 27.51 7.36 60.15
C ASN A 1049 26.70 8.61 59.84
N GLY A 1050 27.37 9.67 59.40
CA GLY A 1050 26.77 10.98 59.25
C GLY A 1050 26.96 11.92 60.43
N ASN A 1051 27.57 11.49 61.56
CA ASN A 1051 27.80 12.29 62.78
C ASN A 1051 29.21 12.88 62.90
N LEU A 1052 29.42 13.78 63.86
CA LEU A 1052 30.73 14.38 64.14
C LEU A 1052 31.49 13.56 65.20
N THR A 1053 32.80 13.48 65.09
CA THR A 1053 33.68 12.69 65.96
C THR A 1053 34.86 13.54 66.40
N ILE A 1054 35.17 13.49 67.69
CA ILE A 1054 36.28 14.23 68.34
C ILE A 1054 37.21 13.22 69.01
N THR A 1055 38.50 13.27 68.69
CA THR A 1055 39.51 12.34 69.24
C THR A 1055 40.27 12.97 70.40
N GLY A 1056 40.56 12.19 71.44
CA GLY A 1056 41.07 12.66 72.74
C GLY A 1056 42.51 13.12 72.77
#